data_AF-A0A402DGI2-F1
#
_entry.id   AF-A0A402DGI2-F1
#
_cell.length_a   1.000
_cell.length_b   1.000
_cell.length_c   1.000
_cell.angle_alpha   90.00
_cell.angle_beta   90.00
_cell.angle_gamma   90.00
#
_symmetry.space_group_name_H-M   'P 1'
#
loop_
_entity.id
_entity.type
_entity.pdbx_description
1 polymer ?
#
loop_
_entity_poly.entity_id
_entity_poly.type
_entity_poly.pdbx_seq_one_letter_code
_entity_poly.pdbx_strand_id
1 'polypeptide(L)'
;MATNTKPDLKEELEKGLSEASDDSPAKGPKITISLGEDIEFISEVKPDEKPSTGRTIVAYTAYKEDKEEPFSITLNDLMATLDQSIADLLPSGLKDKSINFKNVMVIYRKEEKTSKGEWLFVLDLDIATKIKLKSLPVVGDLISDEVGKEELVPSLRLVVASKAFSIKEIRVLNDKIPDKDDDEEEEEKEKLIPPLPVPKKVGTDASEAKRSVRKGFSLSGQLGLPDAAKILSLSISPQAEEEQEELAPGGEEEEDNVTNSNLAVWFDIDKTFGPFSLKQIGFQYEEEDDEAEIAIVIDAVLKIAGLTLSCDDLGVGISLDDLTPSFKISGIGIEYKNPTIEISGALLRADKVKNGIKYTEYLGLARLKFDLAGKSFGVSAIGAYAYYDGKPSLFLYAVLDVTIIVDPSFIITGFALGFGYNRYLKVPSIDKLLDFPLVAQAVEPTDSKFSDDSELITKKLSEMDKYIPVSIGSGFVAIGLKFTCFQMLDCFALLTVAFGEDFEINLLGIAKMKIPTPAKDSKNTSCILNMTMLLRARFSLSEGVISIEGQLASDCYILSPDCRLTGGFAVCLWVSGPHAGDFVITLGGYHPLFKKPAHYPTVPRLGFHWKVGDCLSLKGEMYFALCAHAIMAGGRLEANFKLGTLWANFVAEAHFLISWKPYYYEILVQVRIQAGYGILGPVSLGVQLHIWGPEFAGTATFWIIFVKVTVEFGDQSSRLPEPIDWESFQSSFLPPAKSTAQDSSTAADVCSVVVNQGVTKQLSPATTKEVAFVVNPKELELVVNSAIPSKQASYQKNTQDTEPLTVSNANTDFGVRSMGIKNAQLESKYNIKITRKTKGGISQPVDQNQFQFIPITQDVPTALWGDAKVKVVKVKGKDSERILLPEANDQQFVKNTLSGFRIVPQIKKDVCSTNSIDVKKLQHDTTRINDVYAWQKTTAFSGVSTDNQARTTAINNNIVSTNTQNKRNNLLQSLGFNLADDVKLTDSVANSFVIAPQVKA
;
A
#
# COMPACT_ATOMS: atom_id res chain seq x y z
N MET A 1 68.30 25.27 21.36
CA MET A 1 66.84 25.15 21.57
C MET A 1 66.18 26.02 20.51
N ALA A 2 65.83 25.44 19.38
CA ALA A 2 64.92 26.05 18.41
C ALA A 2 63.56 25.39 18.67
N THR A 3 62.61 26.17 19.14
CA THR A 3 61.23 25.72 19.32
C THR A 3 60.63 25.52 17.93
N ASN A 4 60.39 24.26 17.55
CA ASN A 4 59.47 23.90 16.46
C ASN A 4 58.05 24.25 16.89
N THR A 5 57.69 25.53 16.78
CA THR A 5 56.29 25.96 16.74
C THR A 5 55.81 25.71 15.31
N LYS A 6 54.80 24.84 15.15
CA LYS A 6 53.99 24.75 13.92
C LYS A 6 53.59 26.19 13.55
N PRO A 7 53.83 26.68 12.32
CA PRO A 7 53.42 28.03 11.94
C PRO A 7 51.88 28.11 12.01
N ASP A 8 51.36 29.06 12.79
CA ASP A 8 49.94 29.43 12.77
C ASP A 8 49.77 30.46 11.65
N LEU A 9 49.41 29.99 10.45
CA LEU A 9 49.37 30.81 9.23
C LEU A 9 48.49 32.04 9.40
N LYS A 10 47.44 31.92 10.21
CA LYS A 10 46.52 33.00 10.52
C LYS A 10 47.21 34.19 11.18
N GLU A 11 48.12 33.95 12.14
CA GLU A 11 48.89 35.03 12.78
C GLU A 11 49.82 35.73 11.78
N GLU A 12 50.44 34.98 10.86
CA GLU A 12 51.32 35.55 9.83
C GLU A 12 50.56 36.36 8.77
N LEU A 13 49.41 35.87 8.32
CA LEU A 13 48.51 36.57 7.40
C LEU A 13 47.91 37.83 8.05
N GLU A 14 47.47 37.75 9.31
CA GLU A 14 46.97 38.90 10.07
C GLU A 14 48.06 39.95 10.34
N LYS A 15 49.31 39.52 10.56
CA LYS A 15 50.46 40.42 10.68
C LYS A 15 50.76 41.14 9.36
N GLY A 16 50.74 40.44 8.23
CA GLY A 16 50.90 41.03 6.89
C GLY A 16 49.84 42.09 6.55
N LEU A 17 48.59 41.88 6.99
CA LEU A 17 47.51 42.88 6.87
C LEU A 17 47.77 44.15 7.69
N SER A 18 48.48 44.04 8.81
CA SER A 18 48.77 45.16 9.73
C SER A 18 49.96 46.01 9.30
N GLU A 19 50.90 45.45 8.54
CA GLU A 19 52.15 46.10 8.09
C GLU A 19 52.03 46.75 6.69
N ALA A 20 50.96 46.47 5.93
CA ALA A 20 50.72 47.08 4.63
C ALA A 20 50.27 48.56 4.75
N SER A 21 51.07 49.46 4.16
CA SER A 21 50.83 50.92 4.03
C SER A 21 49.79 51.24 2.93
N ASP A 22 48.96 52.26 3.14
CA ASP A 22 47.93 52.73 2.18
C ASP A 22 48.52 53.40 0.91
N ASP A 23 49.83 53.66 0.86
CA ASP A 23 50.47 54.55 -0.14
C ASP A 23 51.16 53.84 -1.34
N SER A 24 50.98 52.53 -1.57
CA SER A 24 51.61 51.84 -2.72
C SER A 24 50.65 50.90 -3.47
N PRO A 25 50.15 51.27 -4.65
CA PRO A 25 49.25 50.45 -5.44
C PRO A 25 50.04 49.61 -6.45
N ALA A 26 50.14 48.30 -6.25
CA ALA A 26 50.08 47.28 -7.33
C ALA A 26 50.31 45.85 -6.81
N LYS A 27 51.24 45.63 -5.87
CA LYS A 27 51.56 44.31 -5.31
C LYS A 27 51.98 44.46 -3.83
N GLY A 28 51.20 43.90 -2.90
CA GLY A 28 51.62 43.79 -1.49
C GLY A 28 52.89 42.94 -1.34
N PRO A 29 53.52 42.89 -0.15
CA PRO A 29 54.70 42.05 0.06
C PRO A 29 54.37 40.59 -0.25
N LYS A 30 55.15 39.95 -1.14
CA LYS A 30 55.07 38.50 -1.35
C LYS A 30 55.58 37.81 -0.08
N ILE A 31 54.68 37.14 0.64
CA ILE A 31 55.06 36.30 1.78
C ILE A 31 55.01 34.86 1.29
N THR A 32 56.18 34.19 1.34
CA THR A 32 56.30 32.77 1.05
C THR A 32 56.06 32.00 2.33
N ILE A 33 55.08 31.11 2.34
CA ILE A 33 54.79 30.27 3.50
C ILE A 33 54.90 28.80 3.12
N SER A 34 55.79 28.08 3.80
CA SER A 34 55.99 26.64 3.57
C SER A 34 55.08 25.83 4.50
N LEU A 35 54.18 25.05 3.90
CA LEU A 35 53.32 24.09 4.59
C LEU A 35 53.85 22.67 4.33
N GLY A 36 54.54 22.11 5.33
CA GLY A 36 55.22 20.80 5.20
C GLY A 36 56.55 20.88 4.43
N GLU A 37 57.04 19.74 3.93
CA GLU A 37 58.32 19.65 3.18
C GLU A 37 58.18 20.04 1.69
N ASP A 38 56.97 20.17 1.14
CA ASP A 38 56.75 20.21 -0.31
C ASP A 38 55.85 21.32 -0.87
N ILE A 39 55.09 22.06 -0.04
CA ILE A 39 54.13 23.06 -0.51
C ILE A 39 54.56 24.47 -0.09
N GLU A 40 54.86 25.33 -1.07
CA GLU A 40 55.12 26.75 -0.86
C GLU A 40 53.90 27.57 -1.31
N PHE A 41 53.40 28.46 -0.47
CA PHE A 41 52.34 29.42 -0.81
C PHE A 41 52.94 30.80 -1.05
N ILE A 42 52.49 31.48 -2.10
CA ILE A 42 52.72 32.91 -2.33
C ILE A 42 51.44 33.64 -1.90
N SER A 43 51.56 34.60 -1.00
CA SER A 43 50.45 35.48 -0.63
C SER A 43 50.66 36.90 -1.13
N GLU A 44 49.59 37.50 -1.67
CA GLU A 44 49.54 38.88 -2.12
C GLU A 44 48.40 39.63 -1.40
N VAL A 45 48.72 40.77 -0.80
CA VAL A 45 47.72 41.68 -0.23
C VAL A 45 47.20 42.58 -1.35
N LYS A 46 45.90 42.51 -1.65
CA LYS A 46 45.23 43.34 -2.68
C LYS A 46 44.09 44.18 -2.06
N PRO A 47 44.11 45.53 -2.22
CA PRO A 47 43.03 46.38 -1.70
C PRO A 47 41.70 46.08 -2.41
N ASP A 48 40.58 46.21 -1.71
CA ASP A 48 39.24 46.17 -2.32
C ASP A 48 38.95 47.49 -3.07
N GLU A 49 38.16 47.45 -4.15
CA GLU A 49 37.69 48.68 -4.82
C GLU A 49 36.77 49.50 -3.91
N LYS A 50 36.89 50.84 -3.96
CA LYS A 50 36.03 51.75 -3.18
C LYS A 50 34.55 51.52 -3.52
N PRO A 51 33.64 51.50 -2.54
CA PRO A 51 33.74 52.13 -1.21
C PRO A 51 34.17 51.20 -0.06
N SER A 52 34.65 49.98 -0.34
CA SER A 52 35.10 49.03 0.68
C SER A 52 36.36 49.53 1.42
N THR A 53 36.40 49.39 2.76
CA THR A 53 37.63 49.55 3.58
C THR A 53 38.36 48.23 3.82
N GLY A 54 37.86 47.13 3.25
CA GLY A 54 38.41 45.79 3.44
C GLY A 54 39.74 45.57 2.71
N ARG A 55 40.58 44.73 3.31
CA ARG A 55 41.82 44.23 2.68
C ARG A 55 41.65 42.72 2.46
N THR A 56 41.90 42.25 1.24
CA THR A 56 41.91 40.81 0.92
C THR A 56 43.34 40.33 0.76
N ILE A 57 43.68 39.24 1.43
CA ILE A 57 44.86 38.45 1.09
C ILE A 57 44.41 37.30 0.21
N VAL A 58 45.07 37.16 -0.93
CA VAL A 58 44.97 35.96 -1.77
C VAL A 58 46.27 35.19 -1.61
N ALA A 59 46.19 33.99 -1.03
CA ALA A 59 47.28 33.05 -0.93
C ALA A 59 47.05 31.89 -1.90
N TYR A 60 48.08 31.52 -2.65
CA TYR A 60 47.99 30.48 -3.68
C TYR A 60 49.31 29.70 -3.72
N THR A 61 49.28 28.46 -4.16
CA THR A 61 50.49 27.63 -4.29
C THR A 61 51.46 28.21 -5.32
N ALA A 62 52.76 28.24 -4.99
CA ALA A 62 53.83 28.62 -5.90
C ALA A 62 53.97 27.54 -6.98
N TYR A 63 53.57 27.85 -8.21
CA TYR A 63 53.69 26.94 -9.33
C TYR A 63 55.18 26.64 -9.62
N LYS A 64 55.56 25.37 -9.62
CA LYS A 64 56.86 24.89 -10.13
C LYS A 64 56.57 23.99 -11.33
N GLU A 65 56.83 24.50 -12.53
CA GLU A 65 56.55 23.86 -13.82
C GLU A 65 57.26 22.50 -14.00
N ASP A 66 58.29 22.21 -13.18
CA ASP A 66 59.10 20.99 -13.22
C ASP A 66 58.58 19.81 -12.36
N LYS A 67 57.48 19.96 -11.59
CA LYS A 67 56.87 18.83 -10.84
C LYS A 67 55.75 18.19 -11.69
N GLU A 68 56.07 17.11 -12.41
CA GLU A 68 55.07 16.28 -13.11
C GLU A 68 54.13 15.51 -12.15
N GLU A 69 54.46 15.43 -10.86
CA GLU A 69 53.69 14.68 -9.85
C GLU A 69 52.77 15.59 -9.01
N PRO A 70 51.48 15.23 -8.80
CA PRO A 70 50.54 16.01 -8.00
C PRO A 70 50.92 16.02 -6.51
N PHE A 71 50.55 17.09 -5.80
CA PHE A 71 50.76 17.18 -4.36
C PHE A 71 49.82 16.22 -3.62
N SER A 72 50.31 15.55 -2.57
CA SER A 72 49.49 14.69 -1.71
C SER A 72 49.61 15.15 -0.24
N ILE A 73 48.48 15.51 0.38
CA ILE A 73 48.46 15.89 1.81
C ILE A 73 47.12 15.55 2.45
N THR A 74 47.12 15.27 3.76
CA THR A 74 45.90 15.12 4.56
C THR A 74 45.13 16.45 4.61
N LEU A 75 43.86 16.44 4.22
CA LEU A 75 43.07 17.67 4.07
C LEU A 75 42.85 18.39 5.41
N ASN A 76 42.63 17.66 6.51
CA ASN A 76 42.54 18.23 7.85
C ASN A 76 43.87 18.82 8.32
N ASP A 77 45.01 18.18 8.04
CA ASP A 77 46.31 18.76 8.40
C ASP A 77 46.58 20.06 7.63
N LEU A 78 46.22 20.10 6.33
CA LEU A 78 46.34 21.31 5.52
C LEU A 78 45.44 22.43 6.05
N MET A 79 44.15 22.17 6.25
CA MET A 79 43.19 23.20 6.70
C MET A 79 43.39 23.61 8.16
N ALA A 80 43.71 22.70 9.07
CA ALA A 80 43.95 23.01 10.47
C ALA A 80 45.23 23.83 10.67
N THR A 81 46.19 23.74 9.73
CA THR A 81 47.36 24.63 9.72
C THR A 81 47.01 26.05 9.25
N LEU A 82 45.89 26.24 8.53
CA LEU A 82 45.34 27.55 8.17
C LEU A 82 44.50 28.14 9.30
N ASP A 83 43.45 27.43 9.71
CA ASP A 83 42.54 27.78 10.81
C ASP A 83 41.68 26.55 11.17
N GLN A 84 41.68 26.14 12.45
CA GLN A 84 40.89 25.00 12.95
C GLN A 84 39.40 25.13 12.63
N SER A 85 38.85 26.35 12.63
CA SER A 85 37.43 26.59 12.36
C SER A 85 37.01 26.30 10.92
N ILE A 86 37.95 26.22 9.98
CA ILE A 86 37.71 25.80 8.59
C ILE A 86 37.83 24.28 8.48
N ALA A 87 38.83 23.68 9.13
CA ALA A 87 39.00 22.24 9.18
C ALA A 87 37.78 21.52 9.79
N ASP A 88 37.12 22.17 10.75
CA ASP A 88 35.87 21.68 11.36
C ASP A 88 34.69 21.63 10.38
N LEU A 89 34.75 22.36 9.24
CA LEU A 89 33.71 22.35 8.20
C LEU A 89 33.82 21.16 7.23
N LEU A 90 34.92 20.38 7.29
CA LEU A 90 35.08 19.17 6.49
C LEU A 90 34.18 18.02 6.99
N PRO A 91 33.58 17.22 6.09
CA PRO A 91 32.97 15.94 6.44
C PRO A 91 33.96 15.02 7.16
N SER A 92 33.50 14.22 8.12
CA SER A 92 34.35 13.29 8.91
C SER A 92 35.18 12.37 8.02
N GLY A 93 34.57 11.79 6.98
CA GLY A 93 35.25 10.89 6.04
C GLY A 93 36.41 11.51 5.26
N LEU A 94 36.45 12.84 5.10
CA LEU A 94 37.51 13.56 4.38
C LEU A 94 38.63 14.11 5.26
N LYS A 95 38.45 14.16 6.59
CA LYS A 95 39.41 14.82 7.48
C LYS A 95 40.78 14.15 7.42
N ASP A 96 40.83 12.84 7.55
CA ASP A 96 42.10 12.10 7.69
C ASP A 96 42.65 11.53 6.37
N LYS A 97 42.14 11.98 5.21
CA LYS A 97 42.51 11.44 3.90
C LYS A 97 43.55 12.30 3.19
N SER A 98 44.55 11.63 2.61
CA SER A 98 45.52 12.26 1.71
C SER A 98 44.92 12.37 0.31
N ILE A 99 44.82 13.59 -0.21
CA ILE A 99 44.21 13.85 -1.53
C ILE A 99 45.30 14.36 -2.49
N ASN A 100 45.26 13.87 -3.72
CA ASN A 100 46.10 14.38 -4.80
C ASN A 100 45.44 15.60 -5.47
N PHE A 101 46.16 16.72 -5.56
CA PHE A 101 45.64 17.96 -6.14
C PHE A 101 46.70 18.69 -6.98
N LYS A 102 46.24 19.53 -7.91
CA LYS A 102 47.10 20.36 -8.76
C LYS A 102 47.42 21.70 -8.12
N ASN A 103 46.37 22.41 -7.67
CA ASN A 103 46.48 23.76 -7.16
C ASN A 103 45.63 23.94 -5.89
N VAL A 104 46.11 24.76 -4.95
CA VAL A 104 45.32 25.25 -3.81
C VAL A 104 45.25 26.76 -3.87
N MET A 105 44.04 27.31 -3.73
CA MET A 105 43.81 28.73 -3.53
C MET A 105 43.13 28.95 -2.18
N VAL A 106 43.68 29.86 -1.39
CA VAL A 106 43.15 30.28 -0.11
C VAL A 106 42.96 31.78 -0.13
N ILE A 107 41.72 32.24 -0.01
CA ILE A 107 41.40 33.65 0.10
C ILE A 107 41.02 33.93 1.55
N TYR A 108 41.67 34.93 2.13
CA TYR A 108 41.37 35.44 3.46
C TYR A 108 41.02 36.93 3.38
N ARG A 109 39.80 37.30 3.76
CA ARG A 109 39.32 38.69 3.76
C ARG A 109 38.97 39.13 5.18
N LYS A 110 39.33 40.36 5.53
CA LYS A 110 38.98 40.97 6.82
C LYS A 110 38.61 42.43 6.58
N GLU A 111 37.38 42.82 6.93
CA GLU A 111 36.86 44.18 6.67
C GLU A 111 37.36 45.22 7.70
N GLU A 112 37.53 44.82 8.97
CA GLU A 112 38.07 45.66 10.05
C GLU A 112 39.00 44.86 10.99
N LYS A 113 39.86 45.52 11.79
CA LYS A 113 40.75 44.82 12.74
C LYS A 113 40.01 43.88 13.70
N THR A 114 38.74 44.18 14.00
CA THR A 114 37.86 43.45 14.93
C THR A 114 36.86 42.51 14.25
N SER A 115 36.74 42.50 12.92
CA SER A 115 35.82 41.61 12.21
C SER A 115 36.32 40.17 12.20
N LYS A 116 35.41 39.19 12.17
CA LYS A 116 35.79 37.79 11.94
C LYS A 116 36.40 37.67 10.54
N GLY A 117 37.47 36.90 10.41
CA GLY A 117 38.09 36.63 9.11
C GLY A 117 37.20 35.75 8.24
N GLU A 118 37.09 36.12 6.97
CA GLU A 118 36.31 35.42 5.95
C GLU A 118 37.25 34.59 5.08
N TRP A 119 37.14 33.29 5.18
CA TRP A 119 37.89 32.31 4.40
C TRP A 119 37.08 31.75 3.22
N LEU A 120 37.75 31.61 2.09
CA LEU A 120 37.34 30.82 0.94
C LEU A 120 38.52 29.96 0.48
N PHE A 121 38.41 28.66 0.70
CA PHE A 121 39.40 27.67 0.33
C PHE A 121 38.92 26.93 -0.92
N VAL A 122 39.78 26.80 -1.92
CA VAL A 122 39.49 26.11 -3.18
C VAL A 122 40.64 25.15 -3.48
N LEU A 123 40.34 23.86 -3.57
CA LEU A 123 41.28 22.81 -3.97
C LEU A 123 40.88 22.29 -5.35
N ASP A 124 41.78 22.38 -6.32
CA ASP A 124 41.57 21.84 -7.67
C ASP A 124 42.05 20.39 -7.73
N LEU A 125 41.12 19.45 -7.83
CA LEU A 125 41.41 18.03 -7.78
C LEU A 125 42.00 17.55 -9.12
N ASP A 126 43.01 16.68 -9.06
CA ASP A 126 43.56 16.07 -10.26
C ASP A 126 42.75 14.84 -10.68
N ILE A 127 41.61 15.04 -11.34
CA ILE A 127 40.74 13.93 -11.81
C ILE A 127 41.15 13.45 -13.21
N ALA A 128 42.13 14.10 -13.85
CA ALA A 128 42.84 13.72 -15.08
C ALA A 128 42.11 12.83 -16.11
N THR A 129 40.81 13.04 -16.36
CA THR A 129 40.06 12.25 -17.34
C THR A 129 39.35 13.18 -18.32
N LYS A 130 40.02 13.46 -19.44
CA LYS A 130 39.40 14.06 -20.61
C LYS A 130 38.51 12.99 -21.26
N ILE A 131 37.19 13.17 -21.20
CA ILE A 131 36.23 12.24 -21.80
C ILE A 131 35.97 12.72 -23.23
N LYS A 132 36.60 12.07 -24.21
CA LYS A 132 36.25 12.28 -25.61
C LYS A 132 34.89 11.64 -25.86
N LEU A 133 33.94 12.36 -26.45
CA LEU A 133 32.64 11.74 -26.81
C LEU A 133 32.84 10.52 -27.72
N LYS A 134 33.86 10.55 -28.59
CA LYS A 134 34.25 9.43 -29.45
C LYS A 134 34.86 8.23 -28.70
N SER A 135 35.30 8.41 -27.45
CA SER A 135 35.81 7.33 -26.60
C SER A 135 34.72 6.64 -25.78
N LEU A 136 33.46 7.09 -25.88
CA LEU A 136 32.35 6.45 -25.22
C LEU A 136 32.16 5.02 -25.79
N PRO A 137 32.09 4.00 -24.92
CA PRO A 137 31.89 2.63 -25.36
C PRO A 137 30.56 2.50 -26.12
N VAL A 138 30.52 1.64 -27.14
CA VAL A 138 29.35 1.32 -27.98
C VAL A 138 28.91 2.43 -28.95
N VAL A 139 28.96 3.71 -28.56
CA VAL A 139 28.42 4.84 -29.36
C VAL A 139 29.49 5.74 -29.97
N GLY A 140 30.74 5.68 -29.51
CA GLY A 140 31.80 6.58 -29.95
C GLY A 140 32.01 6.63 -31.47
N ASP A 141 31.94 5.47 -32.13
CA ASP A 141 32.08 5.37 -33.60
C ASP A 141 30.85 5.86 -34.38
N LEU A 142 29.70 6.04 -33.71
CA LEU A 142 28.45 6.50 -34.30
C LEU A 142 28.25 8.02 -34.17
N ILE A 143 29.10 8.69 -33.39
CA ILE A 143 29.11 10.15 -33.21
C ILE A 143 29.89 10.76 -34.37
N SER A 144 29.36 11.82 -34.99
CA SER A 144 30.00 12.49 -36.14
C SER A 144 31.39 13.02 -35.78
N ASP A 145 32.31 13.07 -36.75
CA ASP A 145 33.67 13.58 -36.51
C ASP A 145 33.72 15.04 -36.05
N GLU A 146 32.67 15.83 -36.31
CA GLU A 146 32.54 17.20 -35.81
C GLU A 146 32.22 17.22 -34.31
N VAL A 147 31.29 16.39 -33.84
CA VAL A 147 30.90 16.32 -32.42
C VAL A 147 31.89 15.48 -31.61
N GLY A 148 32.49 14.44 -32.20
CA GLY A 148 33.42 13.54 -31.53
C GLY A 148 34.77 14.17 -31.16
N LYS A 149 35.05 15.38 -31.64
CA LYS A 149 36.20 16.21 -31.23
C LYS A 149 35.97 16.95 -29.92
N GLU A 150 34.72 17.06 -29.47
CA GLU A 150 34.39 17.68 -28.19
C GLU A 150 34.95 16.82 -27.05
N GLU A 151 35.80 17.44 -26.23
CA GLU A 151 36.37 16.87 -25.01
C GLU A 151 35.54 17.37 -23.83
N LEU A 152 34.80 16.46 -23.18
CA LEU A 152 34.25 16.74 -21.86
C LEU A 152 35.41 16.72 -20.87
N VAL A 153 35.79 17.89 -20.38
CA VAL A 153 36.78 18.04 -19.31
C VAL A 153 36.03 18.38 -18.03
N PRO A 154 35.62 17.39 -17.22
CA PRO A 154 35.08 17.67 -15.90
C PRO A 154 36.19 18.28 -15.05
N SER A 155 35.96 19.49 -14.55
CA SER A 155 36.75 20.04 -13.44
C SER A 155 35.95 19.83 -12.16
N LEU A 156 36.58 19.25 -11.14
CA LEU A 156 35.99 19.12 -9.80
C LEU A 156 36.90 19.84 -8.81
N ARG A 157 36.32 20.76 -8.06
CA ARG A 157 37.02 21.55 -7.04
C ARG A 157 36.32 21.36 -5.70
N LEU A 158 37.09 21.15 -4.65
CA LEU A 158 36.60 21.22 -3.28
C LEU A 158 36.61 22.68 -2.85
N VAL A 159 35.48 23.20 -2.40
CA VAL A 159 35.33 24.59 -1.95
C VAL A 159 34.84 24.59 -0.50
N VAL A 160 35.64 25.16 0.41
CA VAL A 160 35.22 25.38 1.80
C VAL A 160 35.15 26.87 2.08
N ALA A 161 33.98 27.34 2.48
CA ALA A 161 33.75 28.75 2.73
C ALA A 161 33.28 28.99 4.16
N SER A 162 33.91 29.93 4.86
CA SER A 162 33.51 30.33 6.22
C SER A 162 32.21 31.15 6.28
N LYS A 163 31.78 31.72 5.14
CA LYS A 163 30.52 32.42 4.93
C LYS A 163 29.97 32.14 3.52
N ALA A 164 28.72 32.51 3.26
CA ALA A 164 28.21 32.54 1.89
C ALA A 164 28.76 33.76 1.14
N PHE A 165 29.07 33.59 -0.15
CA PHE A 165 29.56 34.63 -1.06
C PHE A 165 28.59 34.83 -2.22
N SER A 166 28.29 36.08 -2.56
CA SER A 166 27.48 36.48 -3.72
C SER A 166 28.27 36.40 -5.04
N ILE A 167 27.57 36.39 -6.19
CA ILE A 167 28.20 36.45 -7.52
C ILE A 167 29.13 37.65 -7.63
N LYS A 168 28.71 38.81 -7.12
CA LYS A 168 29.51 40.03 -7.11
C LYS A 168 30.81 39.86 -6.33
N GLU A 169 30.74 39.26 -5.13
CA GLU A 169 31.91 39.02 -4.30
C GLU A 169 32.86 38.01 -4.97
N ILE A 170 32.36 36.90 -5.51
CA ILE A 170 33.20 35.92 -6.21
C ILE A 170 33.88 36.54 -7.44
N ARG A 171 33.19 37.40 -8.20
CA ARG A 171 33.81 38.09 -9.35
C ARG A 171 34.97 38.99 -8.91
N VAL A 172 34.76 39.78 -7.85
CA VAL A 172 35.83 40.62 -7.26
C VAL A 172 37.01 39.76 -6.77
N LEU A 173 36.73 38.57 -6.23
CA LEU A 173 37.78 37.64 -5.79
C LEU A 173 38.53 37.01 -6.97
N ASN A 174 37.84 36.67 -8.06
CA ASN A 174 38.45 36.14 -9.28
C ASN A 174 39.38 37.16 -9.96
N ASP A 175 39.01 38.45 -9.97
CA ASP A 175 39.83 39.51 -10.54
C ASP A 175 41.17 39.67 -9.80
N LYS A 176 41.20 39.25 -8.53
CA LYS A 176 42.41 39.27 -7.68
C LYS A 176 43.34 38.09 -7.89
N ILE A 177 42.97 37.09 -8.70
CA ILE A 177 43.86 35.98 -9.04
C ILE A 177 44.98 36.51 -9.96
N PRO A 178 46.27 36.17 -9.72
CA PRO A 178 47.38 36.57 -10.58
C PRO A 178 47.25 35.99 -11.99
N ASP A 179 47.81 36.69 -12.98
CA ASP A 179 47.94 36.19 -14.36
C ASP A 179 49.21 35.32 -14.47
N LYS A 180 49.27 34.41 -15.46
CA LYS A 180 50.52 33.71 -15.81
C LYS A 180 51.53 34.71 -16.40
N ASP A 181 52.81 34.53 -16.09
CA ASP A 181 53.87 35.53 -16.35
C ASP A 181 54.30 35.62 -17.84
N ASP A 182 53.82 34.78 -18.76
CA ASP A 182 54.39 34.61 -20.12
C ASP A 182 53.50 34.99 -21.33
N ASP A 183 52.26 35.46 -21.16
CA ASP A 183 51.39 35.78 -22.32
C ASP A 183 51.36 37.29 -22.62
N GLU A 184 52.29 37.76 -23.47
CA GLU A 184 52.36 39.19 -23.85
C GLU A 184 51.34 39.63 -24.93
N GLU A 185 50.50 38.76 -25.53
CA GLU A 185 49.68 39.17 -26.69
C GLU A 185 48.26 38.56 -26.84
N GLU A 186 47.52 38.28 -25.76
CA GLU A 186 46.07 37.93 -25.88
C GLU A 186 45.14 38.88 -25.09
N GLU A 187 43.94 39.16 -25.64
CA GLU A 187 42.93 40.08 -25.07
C GLU A 187 42.33 39.59 -23.73
N GLU A 188 42.59 38.34 -23.33
CA GLU A 188 42.31 37.79 -21.99
C GLU A 188 43.54 37.04 -21.46
N LYS A 189 44.24 37.61 -20.47
CA LYS A 189 45.39 36.94 -19.83
C LYS A 189 44.93 35.70 -19.06
N GLU A 190 45.57 34.55 -19.29
CA GLU A 190 45.24 33.34 -18.56
C GLU A 190 45.62 33.47 -17.07
N LYS A 191 44.67 33.20 -16.18
CA LYS A 191 44.92 33.26 -14.73
C LYS A 191 45.82 32.10 -14.29
N LEU A 192 46.70 32.36 -13.32
CA LEU A 192 47.61 31.39 -12.72
C LEU A 192 46.85 30.21 -12.07
N ILE A 193 45.69 30.50 -11.48
CA ILE A 193 44.70 29.50 -11.04
C ILE A 193 43.39 29.81 -11.77
N PRO A 194 42.70 28.82 -12.35
CA PRO A 194 41.41 29.06 -12.99
C PRO A 194 40.41 29.72 -12.03
N PRO A 195 39.72 30.81 -12.43
CA PRO A 195 38.78 31.52 -11.57
C PRO A 195 37.61 30.62 -11.14
N LEU A 196 37.00 30.92 -9.99
CA LEU A 196 35.75 30.27 -9.60
C LEU A 196 34.68 30.64 -10.63
N PRO A 197 33.94 29.67 -11.16
CA PRO A 197 33.03 29.96 -12.24
C PRO A 197 31.87 30.84 -11.74
N VAL A 198 31.56 31.92 -12.48
CA VAL A 198 30.42 32.82 -12.25
C VAL A 198 29.73 33.17 -13.58
N PRO A 199 28.41 33.43 -13.60
CA PRO A 199 27.71 33.84 -14.82
C PRO A 199 28.35 35.09 -15.45
N LYS A 200 28.41 35.13 -16.79
CA LYS A 200 28.80 36.34 -17.53
C LYS A 200 27.91 37.50 -17.10
N LYS A 201 28.48 38.70 -16.96
CA LYS A 201 27.77 39.88 -16.48
C LYS A 201 26.76 40.35 -17.53
N VAL A 202 25.53 39.86 -17.43
CA VAL A 202 24.41 40.20 -18.32
C VAL A 202 23.18 40.45 -17.44
N GLY A 203 22.89 41.71 -17.08
CA GLY A 203 21.68 42.06 -16.32
C GLY A 203 21.83 43.07 -15.16
N THR A 204 20.72 43.26 -14.42
CA THR A 204 20.50 44.22 -13.31
C THR A 204 21.18 43.83 -11.98
N ASP A 205 21.43 44.78 -11.07
CA ASP A 205 22.06 44.58 -9.74
C ASP A 205 21.46 43.42 -8.88
N ALA A 206 20.21 43.01 -9.15
CA ALA A 206 19.55 41.91 -8.45
C ALA A 206 20.15 40.52 -8.76
N SER A 207 20.70 40.28 -9.96
CA SER A 207 21.34 39.00 -10.29
C SER A 207 22.70 38.87 -9.62
N GLU A 208 23.42 39.98 -9.47
CA GLU A 208 24.73 40.09 -8.81
C GLU A 208 24.67 39.81 -7.30
N ALA A 209 23.50 40.02 -6.67
CA ALA A 209 23.27 39.77 -5.25
C ALA A 209 22.95 38.30 -4.92
N LYS A 210 22.67 37.45 -5.92
CA LYS A 210 22.39 36.02 -5.70
C LYS A 210 23.65 35.31 -5.17
N ARG A 211 23.46 34.32 -4.28
CA ARG A 211 24.55 33.52 -3.70
C ARG A 211 25.20 32.65 -4.78
N SER A 212 26.53 32.66 -4.83
CA SER A 212 27.35 31.84 -5.73
C SER A 212 28.04 30.69 -4.99
N VAL A 213 28.46 30.91 -3.74
CA VAL A 213 29.08 29.90 -2.87
C VAL A 213 28.38 29.95 -1.52
N ARG A 214 28.01 28.80 -0.96
CA ARG A 214 27.40 28.72 0.39
C ARG A 214 28.47 28.58 1.47
N LYS A 215 28.12 28.92 2.70
CA LYS A 215 28.95 28.61 3.87
C LYS A 215 29.04 27.09 4.05
N GLY A 216 30.23 26.58 4.40
CA GLY A 216 30.48 25.16 4.63
C GLY A 216 31.28 24.51 3.49
N PHE A 217 31.23 23.19 3.42
CA PHE A 217 31.86 22.39 2.36
C PHE A 217 30.94 22.26 1.15
N SER A 218 31.52 22.48 -0.04
CA SER A 218 30.85 22.37 -1.32
C SER A 218 31.78 21.83 -2.40
N LEU A 219 31.21 21.19 -3.42
CA LEU A 219 31.93 20.79 -4.63
C LEU A 219 31.55 21.75 -5.74
N SER A 220 32.53 22.30 -6.45
CA SER A 220 32.27 23.11 -7.63
C SER A 220 32.92 22.55 -8.89
N GLY A 221 32.27 22.70 -10.04
CA GLY A 221 32.81 22.19 -11.29
C GLY A 221 32.22 22.86 -12.52
N GLN A 222 32.91 22.72 -13.65
CA GLN A 222 32.45 23.16 -14.96
C GLN A 222 32.37 21.95 -15.90
N LEU A 223 31.20 21.77 -16.52
CA LEU A 223 31.04 20.84 -17.62
C LEU A 223 31.25 21.61 -18.94
N GLY A 224 32.38 21.38 -19.60
CA GLY A 224 32.70 22.03 -20.87
C GLY A 224 31.83 21.51 -22.02
N LEU A 225 30.71 22.16 -22.29
CA LEU A 225 30.00 22.06 -23.57
C LEU A 225 30.28 23.34 -24.38
N PRO A 226 30.51 23.24 -25.71
CA PRO A 226 30.99 24.36 -26.54
C PRO A 226 30.08 25.61 -26.55
N ASP A 227 28.80 25.47 -26.18
CA ASP A 227 27.83 26.57 -26.17
C ASP A 227 27.29 26.96 -24.77
N ALA A 228 27.63 26.23 -23.69
CA ALA A 228 27.07 26.48 -22.37
C ALA A 228 27.91 25.84 -21.25
N ALA A 229 28.80 26.63 -20.64
CA ALA A 229 29.46 26.24 -19.40
C ALA A 229 28.46 26.29 -18.23
N LYS A 230 27.92 25.15 -17.80
CA LYS A 230 27.11 25.08 -16.57
C LYS A 230 28.02 24.95 -15.34
N ILE A 231 27.71 25.76 -14.33
CA ILE A 231 28.43 25.85 -13.07
C ILE A 231 27.70 24.99 -12.06
N LEU A 232 28.42 24.05 -11.47
CA LEU A 232 27.88 23.05 -10.57
C LEU A 232 28.32 23.42 -9.17
N SER A 233 27.42 23.46 -8.19
CA SER A 233 27.79 23.60 -6.76
C SER A 233 26.92 22.69 -5.91
N LEU A 234 27.48 21.60 -5.35
CA LEU A 234 26.79 20.77 -4.35
C LEU A 234 27.17 21.23 -2.96
N SER A 235 26.18 21.46 -2.09
CA SER A 235 26.42 21.81 -0.68
C SER A 235 26.26 20.56 0.18
N ILE A 236 27.25 20.27 1.03
CA ILE A 236 27.37 18.98 1.72
C ILE A 236 27.28 19.13 3.26
N SER A 237 27.39 20.36 3.82
CA SER A 237 27.29 20.56 5.28
C SER A 237 25.84 20.67 5.80
N PRO A 238 25.52 20.04 6.96
CA PRO A 238 24.20 20.14 7.58
C PRO A 238 23.99 21.53 8.19
N GLN A 239 22.92 22.23 7.79
CA GLN A 239 22.44 23.44 8.47
C GLN A 239 20.92 23.40 8.63
N ALA A 240 20.41 23.98 9.72
CA ALA A 240 19.00 23.98 10.11
C ALA A 240 18.08 24.58 9.04
N GLU A 241 16.83 24.09 9.00
CA GLU A 241 15.78 24.29 7.98
C GLU A 241 15.37 25.76 7.65
N GLU A 242 16.00 26.79 8.23
CA GLU A 242 15.60 28.20 8.09
C GLU A 242 16.36 29.01 7.00
N GLU A 243 17.30 28.42 6.25
CA GLU A 243 18.05 29.13 5.18
C GLU A 243 17.98 28.44 3.79
N GLN A 244 16.80 28.04 3.33
CA GLN A 244 16.59 27.63 1.93
C GLN A 244 16.31 28.85 1.02
N GLU A 245 17.38 29.50 0.53
CA GLU A 245 17.31 30.39 -0.64
C GLU A 245 18.09 29.80 -1.83
N GLU A 246 17.52 30.01 -3.02
CA GLU A 246 17.91 29.45 -4.31
C GLU A 246 19.26 30.01 -4.82
N LEU A 247 20.13 29.13 -5.35
CA LEU A 247 21.36 29.54 -6.05
C LEU A 247 21.01 30.14 -7.42
N ALA A 248 21.83 31.05 -7.95
CA ALA A 248 21.60 31.55 -9.30
C ALA A 248 21.83 30.45 -10.36
N PRO A 249 20.89 30.22 -11.30
CA PRO A 249 21.17 29.39 -12.46
C PRO A 249 22.26 30.05 -13.33
N GLY A 250 23.18 29.24 -13.85
CA GLY A 250 24.24 29.68 -14.74
C GLY A 250 23.88 29.43 -16.21
N GLY A 251 23.58 30.50 -16.95
CA GLY A 251 23.28 30.47 -18.40
C GLY A 251 21.94 31.12 -18.73
N GLU A 252 21.79 31.66 -19.95
CA GLU A 252 20.74 32.60 -20.41
C GLU A 252 19.29 32.19 -20.08
N GLU A 253 18.43 33.20 -19.89
CA GLU A 253 17.03 33.12 -19.45
C GLU A 253 16.20 32.01 -20.13
N GLU A 254 16.22 30.80 -19.59
CA GLU A 254 15.11 29.85 -19.63
C GLU A 254 14.89 29.32 -18.21
N GLU A 255 13.63 29.30 -17.76
CA GLU A 255 13.19 28.79 -16.46
C GLU A 255 13.42 27.26 -16.39
N ASP A 256 14.68 26.81 -16.28
CA ASP A 256 15.01 25.41 -16.04
C ASP A 256 14.74 25.08 -14.56
N ASN A 257 13.73 24.25 -14.31
CA ASN A 257 13.34 23.79 -12.98
C ASN A 257 14.41 22.85 -12.40
N VAL A 258 15.31 23.35 -11.57
CA VAL A 258 16.17 22.51 -10.72
C VAL A 258 15.28 21.69 -9.78
N THR A 259 15.15 20.39 -10.02
CA THR A 259 14.39 19.47 -9.17
C THR A 259 15.33 18.74 -8.21
N ASN A 260 15.14 18.97 -6.90
CA ASN A 260 15.86 18.25 -5.86
C ASN A 260 15.14 16.92 -5.56
N SER A 261 15.73 15.79 -5.94
CA SER A 261 15.35 14.46 -5.44
C SER A 261 16.61 13.70 -5.05
N ASN A 262 16.60 13.00 -3.90
CA ASN A 262 17.69 12.13 -3.43
C ASN A 262 19.09 12.75 -3.34
N LEU A 263 19.25 13.93 -2.72
CA LEU A 263 20.55 14.64 -2.61
C LEU A 263 21.23 14.89 -3.98
N ALA A 264 20.49 14.72 -5.08
CA ALA A 264 20.94 14.93 -6.44
C ALA A 264 20.58 16.34 -6.92
N VAL A 265 21.56 17.06 -7.47
CA VAL A 265 21.31 18.31 -8.20
C VAL A 265 21.36 17.98 -9.69
N TRP A 266 20.20 18.06 -10.35
CA TRP A 266 20.02 17.79 -11.78
C TRP A 266 20.12 19.06 -12.61
N PHE A 267 20.70 18.90 -13.81
CA PHE A 267 20.85 19.96 -14.80
C PHE A 267 20.37 19.44 -16.15
N ASP A 268 19.33 20.06 -16.69
CA ASP A 268 18.83 19.76 -18.03
C ASP A 268 19.84 20.18 -19.09
N ILE A 269 20.08 19.30 -20.06
CA ILE A 269 20.97 19.54 -21.20
C ILE A 269 20.17 19.48 -22.50
N ASP A 270 19.25 18.52 -22.63
CA ASP A 270 18.37 18.31 -23.79
C ASP A 270 19.08 18.41 -25.16
N LYS A 271 20.28 17.83 -25.27
CA LYS A 271 21.06 17.80 -26.52
C LYS A 271 21.05 16.43 -27.19
N THR A 272 20.85 16.42 -28.50
CA THR A 272 20.91 15.22 -29.36
C THR A 272 22.15 15.24 -30.25
N PHE A 273 22.94 14.16 -30.17
CA PHE A 273 24.16 13.91 -30.92
C PHE A 273 23.99 12.66 -31.81
N GLY A 274 23.48 12.83 -33.03
CA GLY A 274 23.20 11.71 -33.94
C GLY A 274 22.17 10.74 -33.34
N PRO A 275 22.49 9.43 -33.18
CA PRO A 275 21.59 8.48 -32.54
C PRO A 275 21.51 8.62 -31.01
N PHE A 276 22.42 9.36 -30.38
CA PHE A 276 22.50 9.52 -28.93
C PHE A 276 21.82 10.83 -28.49
N SER A 277 21.08 10.84 -27.38
CA SER A 277 20.47 12.03 -26.78
C SER A 277 20.77 12.03 -25.28
N LEU A 278 21.28 13.15 -24.79
CA LEU A 278 21.59 13.39 -23.38
C LEU A 278 20.54 14.36 -22.83
N LYS A 279 19.71 13.86 -21.91
CA LYS A 279 18.59 14.63 -21.34
C LYS A 279 19.09 15.54 -20.23
N GLN A 280 19.68 14.93 -19.19
CA GLN A 280 20.14 15.65 -18.00
C GLN A 280 21.38 14.99 -17.40
N ILE A 281 22.13 15.78 -16.62
CA ILE A 281 23.23 15.31 -15.79
C ILE A 281 22.94 15.71 -14.34
N GLY A 282 23.06 14.74 -13.44
CA GLY A 282 22.92 14.92 -12.01
C GLY A 282 24.24 14.72 -11.29
N PHE A 283 24.40 15.42 -10.18
CA PHE A 283 25.47 15.16 -9.21
C PHE A 283 24.83 14.76 -7.89
N GLN A 284 25.33 13.70 -7.27
CA GLN A 284 24.76 13.13 -6.04
C GLN A 284 25.85 13.04 -4.98
N TYR A 285 25.45 13.26 -3.73
CA TYR A 285 26.28 12.98 -2.56
C TYR A 285 25.50 12.06 -1.63
N GLU A 286 26.08 10.92 -1.28
CA GLU A 286 25.51 9.95 -0.34
C GLU A 286 26.52 9.74 0.79
N GLU A 287 26.06 9.79 2.04
CA GLU A 287 26.89 9.49 3.23
C GLU A 287 26.12 8.53 4.12
N GLU A 288 26.64 7.31 4.29
CA GLU A 288 26.02 6.26 5.10
C GLU A 288 27.10 5.57 5.96
N ASP A 289 26.87 5.47 7.27
CA ASP A 289 27.80 4.81 8.22
C ASP A 289 29.27 5.33 8.16
N ASP A 290 29.46 6.65 8.03
CA ASP A 290 30.77 7.33 7.83
C ASP A 290 31.46 7.07 6.47
N GLU A 291 30.82 6.36 5.54
CA GLU A 291 31.27 6.21 4.16
C GLU A 291 30.57 7.24 3.27
N ALA A 292 31.34 8.12 2.62
CA ALA A 292 30.82 9.19 1.77
C ALA A 292 31.17 8.95 0.30
N GLU A 293 30.19 9.07 -0.60
CA GLU A 293 30.33 8.88 -2.05
C GLU A 293 29.81 10.11 -2.80
N ILE A 294 30.59 10.57 -3.79
CA ILE A 294 30.13 11.56 -4.78
C ILE A 294 29.87 10.83 -6.08
N ALA A 295 28.68 10.97 -6.67
CA ALA A 295 28.37 10.39 -7.97
C ALA A 295 28.00 11.43 -9.02
N ILE A 296 28.47 11.22 -10.24
CA ILE A 296 27.98 11.89 -11.44
C ILE A 296 27.06 10.91 -12.14
N VAL A 297 25.80 11.28 -12.35
CA VAL A 297 24.78 10.47 -13.01
C VAL A 297 24.25 11.17 -14.26
N ILE A 298 23.87 10.40 -15.27
CA ILE A 298 23.33 10.90 -16.52
C ILE A 298 22.07 10.13 -16.91
N ASP A 299 21.11 10.85 -17.47
CA ASP A 299 19.96 10.25 -18.16
C ASP A 299 20.16 10.40 -19.67
N ALA A 300 20.20 9.27 -20.36
CA ALA A 300 20.53 9.24 -21.78
C ALA A 300 19.71 8.22 -22.56
N VAL A 301 19.53 8.50 -23.85
CA VAL A 301 18.74 7.69 -24.79
C VAL A 301 19.53 7.47 -26.08
N LEU A 302 19.60 6.23 -26.56
CA LEU A 302 20.24 5.84 -27.81
C LEU A 302 19.21 5.24 -28.78
N LYS A 303 19.05 5.83 -29.97
CA LYS A 303 18.08 5.45 -31.01
C LYS A 303 18.79 4.96 -32.27
N ILE A 304 18.69 3.66 -32.58
CA ILE A 304 19.30 3.03 -33.76
C ILE A 304 18.28 2.14 -34.48
N ALA A 305 17.91 2.48 -35.72
CA ALA A 305 17.11 1.63 -36.62
C ALA A 305 15.81 1.05 -36.01
N GLY A 306 15.10 1.85 -35.20
CA GLY A 306 13.87 1.44 -34.51
C GLY A 306 14.08 0.79 -33.14
N LEU A 307 15.33 0.52 -32.74
CA LEU A 307 15.73 0.21 -31.36
C LEU A 307 16.00 1.52 -30.61
N THR A 308 15.48 1.63 -29.40
CA THR A 308 15.74 2.69 -28.44
C THR A 308 16.22 2.05 -27.15
N LEU A 309 17.38 2.45 -26.66
CA LEU A 309 17.88 2.10 -25.33
C LEU A 309 17.84 3.36 -24.48
N SER A 310 17.34 3.29 -23.27
CA SER A 310 17.41 4.37 -22.29
C SER A 310 18.10 3.90 -21.03
N CYS A 311 18.79 4.80 -20.34
CA CYS A 311 19.34 4.56 -19.02
C CYS A 311 18.95 5.70 -18.08
N ASP A 312 18.60 5.32 -16.85
CA ASP A 312 18.30 6.23 -15.76
C ASP A 312 19.39 6.09 -14.69
N ASP A 313 19.88 7.22 -14.20
CA ASP A 313 21.00 7.33 -13.26
C ASP A 313 22.25 6.52 -13.68
N LEU A 314 22.59 6.51 -14.97
CA LEU A 314 23.86 5.92 -15.38
C LEU A 314 24.98 6.81 -14.84
N GLY A 315 25.80 6.29 -13.94
CA GLY A 315 26.75 7.15 -13.25
C GLY A 315 28.04 6.49 -12.83
N VAL A 316 29.00 7.36 -12.56
CA VAL A 316 30.27 7.02 -11.92
C VAL A 316 30.26 7.65 -10.53
N GLY A 317 30.30 6.79 -9.51
CA GLY A 317 30.52 7.18 -8.14
C GLY A 317 32.01 7.18 -7.81
N ILE A 318 32.43 8.02 -6.88
CA ILE A 318 33.78 8.04 -6.33
C ILE A 318 33.60 8.02 -4.81
N SER A 319 33.99 6.91 -4.19
CA SER A 319 34.06 6.85 -2.73
C SER A 319 35.12 7.82 -2.25
N LEU A 320 34.79 8.66 -1.28
CA LEU A 320 35.72 9.60 -0.66
C LEU A 320 36.67 8.90 0.31
N ASP A 321 36.41 7.64 0.64
CA ASP A 321 37.28 6.88 1.52
C ASP A 321 38.54 6.36 0.85
N ASP A 322 38.44 5.91 -0.39
CA ASP A 322 39.54 5.29 -1.13
C ASP A 322 39.73 5.86 -2.55
N LEU A 323 38.91 6.83 -2.96
CA LEU A 323 38.90 7.45 -4.29
C LEU A 323 38.73 6.44 -5.42
N THR A 324 38.15 5.27 -5.14
CA THR A 324 37.90 4.26 -6.17
C THR A 324 36.63 4.59 -6.95
N PRO A 325 36.68 4.57 -8.29
CA PRO A 325 35.50 4.78 -9.10
C PRO A 325 34.59 3.55 -9.06
N SER A 326 33.32 3.76 -8.73
CA SER A 326 32.23 2.79 -8.82
C SER A 326 31.38 3.13 -10.05
N PHE A 327 30.79 2.11 -10.70
CA PHE A 327 29.82 2.34 -11.77
C PHE A 327 28.44 1.94 -11.27
N LYS A 328 27.47 2.84 -11.40
CA LYS A 328 26.07 2.59 -11.05
C LYS A 328 25.15 2.80 -12.26
N ILE A 329 24.13 1.96 -12.33
CA ILE A 329 23.01 2.15 -13.23
C ILE A 329 21.76 1.74 -12.47
N SER A 330 20.84 2.68 -12.29
CA SER A 330 19.59 2.43 -11.60
C SER A 330 18.58 1.84 -12.57
N GLY A 331 18.37 2.47 -13.73
CA GLY A 331 17.35 2.07 -14.70
C GLY A 331 17.91 1.74 -16.08
N ILE A 332 17.31 0.74 -16.74
CA ILE A 332 17.54 0.43 -18.16
C ILE A 332 16.18 0.25 -18.84
N GLY A 333 15.95 0.97 -19.92
CA GLY A 333 14.83 0.78 -20.83
C GLY A 333 15.28 0.26 -22.19
N ILE A 334 14.49 -0.61 -22.80
CA ILE A 334 14.68 -1.12 -24.15
C ILE A 334 13.34 -1.01 -24.88
N GLU A 335 13.33 -0.44 -26.07
CA GLU A 335 12.17 -0.38 -26.96
C GLU A 335 12.62 -0.72 -28.38
N TYR A 336 11.93 -1.63 -29.04
CA TYR A 336 12.10 -1.92 -30.46
C TYR A 336 10.75 -1.79 -31.15
N LYS A 337 10.65 -0.94 -32.17
CA LYS A 337 9.39 -0.68 -32.87
C LYS A 337 9.55 -0.72 -34.38
N ASN A 338 8.71 -1.52 -35.02
CA ASN A 338 8.51 -1.51 -36.46
C ASN A 338 7.00 -1.65 -36.79
N PRO A 339 6.58 -1.64 -38.07
CA PRO A 339 5.17 -1.71 -38.42
C PRO A 339 4.42 -2.99 -38.01
N THR A 340 5.12 -4.06 -37.63
CA THR A 340 4.52 -5.39 -37.35
C THR A 340 4.71 -5.83 -35.89
N ILE A 341 5.80 -5.41 -35.25
CA ILE A 341 6.13 -5.78 -33.88
C ILE A 341 6.64 -4.56 -33.11
N GLU A 342 6.20 -4.45 -31.86
CA GLU A 342 6.64 -3.49 -30.88
C GLU A 342 6.99 -4.26 -29.60
N ILE A 343 8.24 -4.15 -29.16
CA ILE A 343 8.76 -4.73 -27.92
C ILE A 343 9.20 -3.56 -27.07
N SER A 344 8.84 -3.53 -25.81
CA SER A 344 9.39 -2.57 -24.86
C SER A 344 9.51 -3.17 -23.48
N GLY A 345 10.42 -2.65 -22.68
CA GLY A 345 10.61 -3.07 -21.31
C GLY A 345 11.52 -2.12 -20.57
N ALA A 346 11.40 -2.09 -19.26
CA ALA A 346 12.28 -1.32 -18.40
C ALA A 346 12.54 -2.10 -17.11
N LEU A 347 13.72 -1.93 -16.55
CA LEU A 347 14.15 -2.50 -15.28
C LEU A 347 14.75 -1.38 -14.43
N LEU A 348 14.33 -1.28 -13.17
CA LEU A 348 14.85 -0.35 -12.19
C LEU A 348 15.40 -1.15 -11.00
N ARG A 349 16.65 -0.90 -10.63
CA ARG A 349 17.29 -1.36 -9.41
C ARG A 349 17.07 -0.31 -8.32
N ALA A 350 16.65 -0.76 -7.14
CA ALA A 350 16.52 0.06 -5.95
C ALA A 350 17.13 -0.66 -4.75
N ASP A 351 18.06 -0.01 -4.07
CA ASP A 351 18.59 -0.49 -2.80
C ASP A 351 17.70 0.02 -1.65
N LYS A 352 17.29 -0.90 -0.76
CA LYS A 352 16.27 -0.66 0.26
C LYS A 352 16.68 -1.20 1.61
N VAL A 353 16.14 -0.60 2.67
CA VAL A 353 16.32 -1.07 4.05
C VAL A 353 14.97 -1.42 4.66
N LYS A 354 14.83 -2.65 5.14
CA LYS A 354 13.66 -3.09 5.90
C LYS A 354 14.10 -3.80 7.17
N ASN A 355 13.58 -3.37 8.32
CA ASN A 355 13.93 -3.90 9.63
C ASN A 355 15.46 -3.92 9.90
N GLY A 356 16.19 -2.92 9.39
CA GLY A 356 17.65 -2.83 9.50
C GLY A 356 18.44 -3.75 8.56
N ILE A 357 17.78 -4.49 7.67
CA ILE A 357 18.43 -5.34 6.66
C ILE A 357 18.41 -4.61 5.32
N LYS A 358 19.60 -4.33 4.77
CA LYS A 358 19.77 -3.81 3.40
C LYS A 358 19.51 -4.91 2.38
N TYR A 359 18.79 -4.62 1.31
CA TYR A 359 18.55 -5.54 0.20
C TYR A 359 18.34 -4.78 -1.11
N THR A 360 18.69 -5.42 -2.22
CA THR A 360 18.45 -4.90 -3.56
C THR A 360 17.14 -5.46 -4.12
N GLU A 361 16.32 -4.58 -4.67
CA GLU A 361 15.09 -4.91 -5.37
C GLU A 361 15.17 -4.47 -6.84
N TYR A 362 14.69 -5.32 -7.73
CA TYR A 362 14.59 -5.07 -9.16
C TYR A 362 13.12 -5.00 -9.54
N LEU A 363 12.68 -3.85 -10.02
CA LEU A 363 11.33 -3.56 -10.49
C LEU A 363 11.34 -3.58 -12.01
N GLY A 364 10.42 -4.30 -12.64
CA GLY A 364 10.41 -4.50 -14.08
C GLY A 364 9.04 -4.30 -14.70
N LEU A 365 9.04 -3.81 -15.93
CA LEU A 365 7.88 -3.80 -16.81
C LEU A 365 8.29 -4.28 -18.21
N ALA A 366 7.35 -4.87 -18.94
CA ALA A 366 7.55 -5.35 -20.30
C ALA A 366 6.27 -5.24 -21.12
N ARG A 367 6.39 -5.04 -22.42
CA ARG A 367 5.29 -5.03 -23.39
C ARG A 367 5.76 -5.66 -24.70
N LEU A 368 4.90 -6.47 -25.28
CA LEU A 368 5.07 -7.04 -26.62
C LEU A 368 3.74 -6.88 -27.35
N LYS A 369 3.76 -6.20 -28.48
CA LYS A 369 2.61 -6.05 -29.38
C LYS A 369 3.02 -6.52 -30.77
N PHE A 370 2.17 -7.30 -31.42
CA PHE A 370 2.40 -7.74 -32.79
C PHE A 370 1.11 -8.02 -33.52
N ASP A 371 1.15 -7.88 -34.84
CA ASP A 371 0.01 -8.20 -35.71
C ASP A 371 0.21 -9.56 -36.38
N LEU A 372 -0.77 -10.45 -36.23
CA LEU A 372 -0.78 -11.79 -36.83
C LEU A 372 -2.13 -12.05 -37.52
N ALA A 373 -2.09 -12.35 -38.82
CA ALA A 373 -3.27 -12.65 -39.64
C ALA A 373 -4.39 -11.58 -39.57
N GLY A 374 -4.00 -10.29 -39.55
CA GLY A 374 -4.94 -9.16 -39.48
C GLY A 374 -5.53 -8.89 -38.10
N LYS A 375 -5.04 -9.58 -37.05
CA LYS A 375 -5.40 -9.34 -35.65
C LYS A 375 -4.20 -8.80 -34.88
N SER A 376 -4.43 -7.81 -34.02
CA SER A 376 -3.40 -7.28 -33.13
C SER A 376 -3.44 -8.04 -31.80
N PHE A 377 -2.27 -8.50 -31.35
CA PHE A 377 -2.07 -9.12 -30.05
C PHE A 377 -1.15 -8.23 -29.22
N GLY A 378 -1.46 -8.08 -27.94
CA GLY A 378 -0.62 -7.36 -26.99
C GLY A 378 -0.46 -8.16 -25.71
N VAL A 379 0.72 -8.19 -25.14
CA VAL A 379 0.94 -8.60 -23.76
C VAL A 379 1.73 -7.50 -23.07
N SER A 380 1.33 -7.14 -21.86
CA SER A 380 2.09 -6.25 -21.00
C SER A 380 2.25 -6.89 -19.63
N ALA A 381 3.36 -6.66 -18.97
CA ALA A 381 3.68 -7.26 -17.68
C ALA A 381 4.40 -6.27 -16.78
N ILE A 382 4.17 -6.43 -15.48
CA ILE A 382 4.91 -5.76 -14.40
C ILE A 382 5.35 -6.82 -13.39
N GLY A 383 6.46 -6.60 -12.72
CA GLY A 383 6.97 -7.51 -11.71
C GLY A 383 8.05 -6.89 -10.85
N ALA A 384 8.39 -7.58 -9.77
CA ALA A 384 9.51 -7.20 -8.93
C ALA A 384 10.22 -8.44 -8.39
N TYR A 385 11.54 -8.40 -8.29
CA TYR A 385 12.38 -9.45 -7.73
C TYR A 385 13.31 -8.85 -6.67
N ALA A 386 13.42 -9.51 -5.53
CA ALA A 386 14.36 -9.14 -4.47
C ALA A 386 14.87 -10.40 -3.77
N TYR A 387 16.03 -10.30 -3.13
CA TYR A 387 16.53 -11.33 -2.23
C TYR A 387 16.65 -10.72 -0.83
N TYR A 388 15.76 -11.12 0.08
CA TYR A 388 15.62 -10.51 1.40
C TYR A 388 15.68 -11.60 2.47
N ASP A 389 16.48 -11.38 3.52
CA ASP A 389 16.65 -12.31 4.64
C ASP A 389 16.94 -13.76 4.19
N GLY A 390 17.86 -13.92 3.23
CA GLY A 390 18.24 -15.22 2.69
C GLY A 390 17.18 -15.93 1.83
N LYS A 391 16.10 -15.24 1.44
CA LYS A 391 14.99 -15.82 0.68
C LYS A 391 14.64 -14.98 -0.55
N PRO A 392 14.32 -15.61 -1.69
CA PRO A 392 13.85 -14.89 -2.86
C PRO A 392 12.43 -14.37 -2.65
N SER A 393 12.15 -13.18 -3.15
CA SER A 393 10.83 -12.55 -3.21
C SER A 393 10.56 -12.12 -4.65
N LEU A 394 9.42 -12.51 -5.21
CA LEU A 394 9.07 -12.27 -6.60
C LEU A 394 7.59 -12.00 -6.72
N PHE A 395 7.20 -11.06 -7.58
CA PHE A 395 5.87 -11.10 -8.19
C PHE A 395 5.95 -10.83 -9.68
N LEU A 396 4.97 -11.35 -10.40
CA LEU A 396 4.76 -11.12 -11.83
C LEU A 396 3.27 -11.00 -12.08
N TYR A 397 2.88 -10.00 -12.85
CA TYR A 397 1.51 -9.80 -13.30
C TYR A 397 1.53 -9.40 -14.78
N ALA A 398 0.74 -10.10 -15.60
CA ALA A 398 0.67 -9.89 -17.03
C ALA A 398 -0.79 -9.71 -17.48
N VAL A 399 -0.98 -8.83 -18.46
CA VAL A 399 -2.24 -8.53 -19.13
C VAL A 399 -2.07 -8.86 -20.61
N LEU A 400 -2.87 -9.79 -21.11
CA LEU A 400 -2.98 -10.17 -22.51
C LEU A 400 -4.16 -9.41 -23.13
N ASP A 401 -3.88 -8.52 -24.08
CA ASP A 401 -4.87 -7.89 -24.94
C ASP A 401 -5.14 -8.80 -26.16
N VAL A 402 -6.37 -9.32 -26.23
CA VAL A 402 -6.83 -10.20 -27.30
C VAL A 402 -8.32 -9.99 -27.52
N THR A 403 -8.76 -9.92 -28.78
CA THR A 403 -10.18 -9.78 -29.10
C THR A 403 -10.81 -11.13 -29.43
N ILE A 404 -11.70 -11.62 -28.57
CA ILE A 404 -12.49 -12.83 -28.74
C ILE A 404 -13.98 -12.46 -28.70
N ILE A 405 -14.63 -12.60 -29.85
CA ILE A 405 -16.08 -12.36 -29.96
C ILE A 405 -16.79 -13.63 -29.50
N VAL A 406 -17.45 -13.58 -28.34
CA VAL A 406 -18.28 -14.68 -27.83
C VAL A 406 -19.72 -14.51 -28.33
N ASP A 407 -20.23 -13.28 -28.22
CA ASP A 407 -21.54 -12.85 -28.70
C ASP A 407 -21.43 -11.39 -29.22
N PRO A 408 -22.25 -10.93 -30.18
CA PRO A 408 -22.23 -9.51 -30.61
C PRO A 408 -22.42 -8.50 -29.48
N SER A 409 -23.10 -8.90 -28.40
CA SER A 409 -23.28 -8.09 -27.17
C SER A 409 -22.17 -8.27 -26.13
N PHE A 410 -21.27 -9.24 -26.29
CA PHE A 410 -20.23 -9.56 -25.31
C PHE A 410 -18.92 -10.00 -25.98
N ILE A 411 -17.91 -9.13 -25.92
CA ILE A 411 -16.61 -9.35 -26.54
C ILE A 411 -15.56 -9.35 -25.44
N ILE A 412 -14.80 -10.44 -25.31
CA ILE A 412 -13.63 -10.49 -24.44
C ILE A 412 -12.51 -9.73 -25.15
N THR A 413 -11.90 -8.78 -24.46
CA THR A 413 -10.83 -7.91 -24.97
C THR A 413 -9.49 -8.14 -24.29
N GLY A 414 -9.45 -8.97 -23.24
CA GLY A 414 -8.21 -9.41 -22.65
C GLY A 414 -8.36 -10.27 -21.39
N PHE A 415 -7.23 -10.81 -20.94
CA PHE A 415 -7.09 -11.56 -19.69
C PHE A 415 -5.94 -10.99 -18.89
N ALA A 416 -6.00 -11.14 -17.56
CA ALA A 416 -4.86 -10.85 -16.71
C ALA A 416 -4.55 -12.03 -15.79
N LEU A 417 -3.28 -12.25 -15.51
CA LEU A 417 -2.82 -13.29 -14.60
C LEU A 417 -1.59 -12.79 -13.84
N GLY A 418 -1.54 -13.04 -12.55
CA GLY A 418 -0.33 -12.79 -11.78
C GLY A 418 -0.26 -13.59 -10.49
N PHE A 419 0.91 -13.57 -9.90
CA PHE A 419 1.18 -14.18 -8.61
C PHE A 419 2.28 -13.42 -7.87
N GLY A 420 2.31 -13.57 -6.55
CA GLY A 420 3.38 -13.11 -5.68
C GLY A 420 3.86 -14.21 -4.73
N TYR A 421 5.17 -14.29 -4.54
CA TYR A 421 5.87 -15.20 -3.65
C TYR A 421 6.76 -14.39 -2.71
N ASN A 422 6.60 -14.57 -1.39
CA ASN A 422 7.17 -13.70 -0.38
C ASN A 422 6.84 -12.21 -0.62
N ARG A 423 5.60 -11.96 -1.03
CA ARG A 423 5.03 -10.65 -1.39
C ARG A 423 3.66 -10.54 -0.78
N TYR A 424 3.43 -9.48 -0.01
CA TYR A 424 2.11 -9.18 0.53
C TYR A 424 1.32 -8.36 -0.49
N LEU A 425 0.02 -8.63 -0.66
CA LEU A 425 -0.84 -7.86 -1.55
C LEU A 425 -1.76 -6.95 -0.73
N LYS A 426 -1.49 -5.65 -0.74
CA LYS A 426 -2.30 -4.64 -0.08
C LYS A 426 -3.31 -4.06 -1.05
N VAL A 427 -4.55 -4.55 -1.01
CA VAL A 427 -5.63 -4.02 -1.84
C VAL A 427 -6.13 -2.68 -1.27
N PRO A 428 -6.15 -1.59 -2.06
CA PRO A 428 -6.57 -0.28 -1.58
C PRO A 428 -8.08 -0.16 -1.34
N SER A 429 -8.48 0.98 -0.74
CA SER A 429 -9.87 1.45 -0.71
C SER A 429 -10.38 1.75 -2.12
N ILE A 430 -11.71 1.72 -2.28
CA ILE A 430 -12.36 1.84 -3.59
C ILE A 430 -12.03 3.15 -4.32
N ASP A 431 -11.77 4.25 -3.60
CA ASP A 431 -11.40 5.55 -4.17
C ASP A 431 -9.99 5.59 -4.79
N LYS A 432 -9.14 4.61 -4.47
CA LYS A 432 -7.78 4.45 -5.01
C LYS A 432 -7.65 3.26 -5.95
N LEU A 433 -8.78 2.71 -6.40
CA LEU A 433 -8.79 1.50 -7.22
C LEU A 433 -8.22 1.73 -8.62
N LEU A 434 -8.43 2.92 -9.21
CA LEU A 434 -7.87 3.28 -10.52
C LEU A 434 -6.34 3.40 -10.48
N ASP A 435 -5.79 3.81 -9.34
CA ASP A 435 -4.34 3.95 -9.11
C ASP A 435 -3.68 2.63 -8.68
N PHE A 436 -4.46 1.56 -8.47
CA PHE A 436 -3.92 0.28 -8.02
C PHE A 436 -3.13 -0.38 -9.16
N PRO A 437 -1.83 -0.74 -8.99
CA PRO A 437 -0.97 -1.14 -10.11
C PRO A 437 -1.52 -2.28 -10.97
N LEU A 438 -2.11 -3.32 -10.38
CA LEU A 438 -2.68 -4.45 -11.14
C LEU A 438 -3.88 -4.03 -11.99
N VAL A 439 -4.65 -3.06 -11.51
CA VAL A 439 -5.83 -2.52 -12.19
C VAL A 439 -5.44 -1.48 -13.24
N ALA A 440 -4.57 -0.53 -12.87
CA ALA A 440 -4.04 0.48 -13.77
C ALA A 440 -3.40 -0.17 -15.01
N GLN A 441 -2.56 -1.20 -14.80
CA GLN A 441 -1.91 -1.95 -15.86
C GLN A 441 -2.89 -2.58 -16.87
N ALA A 442 -4.09 -2.97 -16.43
CA ALA A 442 -5.08 -3.63 -17.29
C ALA A 442 -6.02 -2.65 -18.02
N VAL A 443 -6.37 -1.55 -17.36
CA VAL A 443 -7.34 -0.57 -17.87
C VAL A 443 -6.68 0.47 -18.77
N GLU A 444 -5.49 0.95 -18.40
CA GLU A 444 -4.69 1.91 -19.14
C GLU A 444 -3.27 1.37 -19.29
N PRO A 445 -3.07 0.30 -20.10
CA PRO A 445 -1.73 -0.19 -20.39
C PRO A 445 -0.96 0.96 -21.03
N THR A 446 0.09 1.39 -20.35
CA THR A 446 0.91 2.56 -20.66
C THR A 446 1.22 2.64 -22.17
N ASP A 447 0.54 3.53 -22.89
CA ASP A 447 0.84 3.89 -24.28
C ASP A 447 1.88 5.01 -24.37
N SER A 448 2.31 5.57 -23.22
CA SER A 448 3.43 6.50 -23.19
C SER A 448 4.70 5.76 -23.55
N LYS A 449 5.41 6.29 -24.54
CA LYS A 449 6.72 5.80 -24.95
C LYS A 449 7.61 5.73 -23.70
N PHE A 450 8.09 4.52 -23.40
CA PHE A 450 8.98 4.28 -22.26
C PHE A 450 10.27 5.10 -22.34
N SER A 451 10.60 5.59 -23.54
CA SER A 451 11.80 6.34 -23.85
C SER A 451 11.71 7.86 -23.65
N ASP A 452 10.52 8.44 -23.44
CA ASP A 452 10.36 9.92 -23.36
C ASP A 452 10.18 10.44 -21.91
N ASP A 453 9.77 9.60 -20.93
CA ASP A 453 9.53 10.02 -19.53
C ASP A 453 10.02 8.97 -18.50
N SER A 454 11.32 9.00 -18.18
CA SER A 454 11.96 8.21 -17.10
C SER A 454 11.30 8.43 -15.73
N GLU A 455 10.90 9.66 -15.44
CA GLU A 455 10.23 10.05 -14.19
C GLU A 455 8.87 9.33 -13.99
N LEU A 456 8.12 9.08 -15.08
CA LEU A 456 6.87 8.32 -15.03
C LEU A 456 7.11 6.84 -14.74
N ILE A 457 8.23 6.27 -15.19
CA ILE A 457 8.60 4.88 -14.91
C ILE A 457 8.94 4.74 -13.42
N THR A 458 9.83 5.58 -12.90
CA THR A 458 10.22 5.56 -11.48
C THR A 458 9.03 5.77 -10.56
N LYS A 459 8.12 6.70 -10.89
CA LYS A 459 6.89 6.92 -10.12
C LYS A 459 5.96 5.71 -10.12
N LYS A 460 5.70 5.09 -11.29
CA LYS A 460 4.85 3.89 -11.40
C LYS A 460 5.46 2.68 -10.69
N LEU A 461 6.78 2.50 -10.79
CA LEU A 461 7.48 1.41 -10.13
C LEU A 461 7.53 1.62 -8.60
N SER A 462 7.63 2.87 -8.13
CA SER A 462 7.56 3.20 -6.69
C SER A 462 6.19 2.92 -6.09
N GLU A 463 5.10 3.10 -6.85
CA GLU A 463 3.75 2.74 -6.38
C GLU A 463 3.57 1.22 -6.16
N MET A 464 4.35 0.38 -6.86
CA MET A 464 4.31 -1.07 -6.67
C MET A 464 4.81 -1.47 -5.28
N ASP A 465 5.78 -0.77 -4.71
CA ASP A 465 6.30 -1.06 -3.37
C ASP A 465 5.25 -0.77 -2.28
N LYS A 466 4.44 0.27 -2.48
CA LYS A 466 3.36 0.64 -1.56
C LYS A 466 2.30 -0.45 -1.42
N TYR A 467 1.99 -1.14 -2.52
CA TYR A 467 0.89 -2.11 -2.59
C TYR A 467 1.34 -3.58 -2.61
N ILE A 468 2.57 -3.86 -3.02
CA ILE A 468 3.11 -5.22 -3.19
C ILE A 468 4.49 -5.37 -2.51
N PRO A 469 4.62 -5.04 -1.21
CA PRO A 469 5.90 -5.07 -0.51
C PRO A 469 6.40 -6.50 -0.28
N VAL A 470 7.71 -6.64 -0.07
CA VAL A 470 8.34 -7.90 0.36
C VAL A 470 7.76 -8.33 1.72
N SER A 471 7.26 -9.56 1.83
CA SER A 471 6.79 -10.15 3.10
C SER A 471 7.00 -11.66 3.08
N ILE A 472 7.96 -12.13 3.87
CA ILE A 472 8.34 -13.54 3.91
C ILE A 472 7.18 -14.38 4.44
N GLY A 473 6.79 -15.43 3.70
CA GLY A 473 5.66 -16.29 4.04
C GLY A 473 4.32 -15.84 3.46
N SER A 474 4.25 -14.63 2.89
CA SER A 474 3.06 -14.13 2.19
C SER A 474 3.12 -14.38 0.69
N GLY A 475 1.94 -14.53 0.08
CA GLY A 475 1.80 -14.65 -1.37
C GLY A 475 0.40 -14.31 -1.83
N PHE A 476 0.23 -14.21 -3.15
CA PHE A 476 -1.07 -13.97 -3.75
C PHE A 476 -1.16 -14.58 -5.16
N VAL A 477 -2.40 -14.74 -5.64
CA VAL A 477 -2.73 -15.04 -7.03
C VAL A 477 -3.75 -14.01 -7.51
N ALA A 478 -3.64 -13.57 -8.74
CA ALA A 478 -4.52 -12.59 -9.38
C ALA A 478 -4.98 -13.10 -10.75
N ILE A 479 -6.28 -13.07 -11.02
CA ILE A 479 -6.89 -13.50 -12.29
C ILE A 479 -7.87 -12.42 -12.73
N GLY A 480 -7.68 -11.86 -13.92
CA GLY A 480 -8.51 -10.79 -14.45
C GLY A 480 -9.12 -11.10 -15.82
N LEU A 481 -10.25 -10.47 -16.09
CA LEU A 481 -10.98 -10.54 -17.35
C LEU A 481 -11.33 -9.12 -17.79
N LYS A 482 -10.98 -8.80 -19.04
CA LYS A 482 -11.32 -7.55 -19.72
C LYS A 482 -12.31 -7.87 -20.83
N PHE A 483 -13.42 -7.14 -20.87
CA PHE A 483 -14.49 -7.38 -21.84
C PHE A 483 -15.26 -6.10 -22.11
N THR A 484 -15.95 -6.05 -23.23
CA THR A 484 -16.87 -4.96 -23.57
C THR A 484 -18.25 -5.51 -23.83
N CYS A 485 -19.26 -4.85 -23.27
CA CYS A 485 -20.67 -5.17 -23.50
C CYS A 485 -21.27 -4.17 -24.49
N PHE A 486 -21.95 -4.67 -25.53
CA PHE A 486 -22.59 -3.89 -26.60
C PHE A 486 -21.68 -2.86 -27.30
N GLN A 487 -20.35 -2.96 -27.16
CA GLN A 487 -19.38 -1.92 -27.54
C GLN A 487 -19.66 -0.54 -26.93
N MET A 488 -20.38 -0.50 -25.80
CA MET A 488 -20.75 0.71 -25.09
C MET A 488 -20.17 0.76 -23.68
N LEU A 489 -19.93 -0.40 -23.07
CA LEU A 489 -19.49 -0.54 -21.69
C LEU A 489 -18.21 -1.37 -21.64
N ASP A 490 -17.08 -0.70 -21.38
CA ASP A 490 -15.79 -1.35 -21.24
C ASP A 490 -15.55 -1.74 -19.78
N CYS A 491 -15.35 -3.03 -19.54
CA CYS A 491 -15.27 -3.62 -18.21
C CYS A 491 -13.92 -4.30 -17.97
N PHE A 492 -13.45 -4.20 -16.73
CA PHE A 492 -12.35 -5.00 -16.21
C PHE A 492 -12.74 -5.55 -14.84
N ALA A 493 -12.57 -6.85 -14.63
CA ALA A 493 -12.78 -7.52 -13.35
C ALA A 493 -11.52 -8.30 -12.96
N LEU A 494 -11.06 -8.16 -11.72
CA LEU A 494 -9.85 -8.78 -11.18
C LEU A 494 -10.18 -9.49 -9.85
N LEU A 495 -10.05 -10.81 -9.85
CA LEU A 495 -10.11 -11.64 -8.64
C LEU A 495 -8.69 -11.79 -8.07
N THR A 496 -8.50 -11.50 -6.79
CA THR A 496 -7.23 -11.74 -6.08
C THR A 496 -7.46 -12.61 -4.86
N VAL A 497 -6.53 -13.53 -4.60
CA VAL A 497 -6.49 -14.35 -3.39
C VAL A 497 -5.12 -14.16 -2.75
N ALA A 498 -5.07 -13.58 -1.55
CA ALA A 498 -3.87 -13.42 -0.74
C ALA A 498 -3.84 -14.46 0.38
N PHE A 499 -2.66 -14.97 0.72
CA PHE A 499 -2.41 -15.96 1.75
C PHE A 499 -1.06 -15.70 2.44
N GLY A 500 -0.89 -16.18 3.67
CA GLY A 500 0.32 -15.96 4.47
C GLY A 500 -0.04 -15.46 5.87
N GLU A 501 0.26 -14.20 6.15
CA GLU A 501 -0.16 -13.53 7.40
C GLU A 501 -1.69 -13.49 7.52
N ASP A 502 -2.38 -13.17 6.42
CA ASP A 502 -3.82 -13.10 6.34
C ASP A 502 -4.34 -13.83 5.09
N PHE A 503 -5.54 -14.41 5.20
CA PHE A 503 -6.27 -14.95 4.04
C PHE A 503 -7.36 -13.96 3.62
N GLU A 504 -7.23 -13.42 2.41
CA GLU A 504 -8.15 -12.42 1.87
C GLU A 504 -8.49 -12.72 0.40
N ILE A 505 -9.77 -12.63 0.05
CA ILE A 505 -10.26 -12.74 -1.32
C ILE A 505 -10.88 -11.40 -1.72
N ASN A 506 -10.48 -10.85 -2.86
CA ASN A 506 -11.06 -9.63 -3.40
C ASN A 506 -11.54 -9.83 -4.84
N LEU A 507 -12.66 -9.19 -5.19
CA LEU A 507 -13.11 -8.98 -6.56
C LEU A 507 -13.17 -7.48 -6.83
N LEU A 508 -12.30 -7.00 -7.71
CA LEU A 508 -12.15 -5.61 -8.09
C LEU A 508 -12.74 -5.40 -9.47
N GLY A 509 -13.57 -4.38 -9.67
CA GLY A 509 -14.27 -4.15 -10.92
C GLY A 509 -14.23 -2.69 -11.36
N ILE A 510 -14.08 -2.47 -12.66
CA ILE A 510 -14.23 -1.17 -13.31
C ILE A 510 -15.17 -1.33 -14.50
N ALA A 511 -16.09 -0.40 -14.67
CA ALA A 511 -16.92 -0.28 -15.85
C ALA A 511 -16.92 1.17 -16.35
N LYS A 512 -16.50 1.40 -17.59
CA LYS A 512 -16.41 2.71 -18.24
C LYS A 512 -17.43 2.79 -19.39
N MET A 513 -18.13 3.90 -19.50
CA MET A 513 -19.12 4.16 -20.56
C MET A 513 -19.07 5.62 -21.00
N LYS A 514 -19.12 5.85 -22.31
CA LYS A 514 -19.24 7.17 -22.94
C LYS A 514 -20.37 7.17 -23.97
N ILE A 515 -21.28 8.14 -23.89
CA ILE A 515 -22.41 8.28 -24.82
C ILE A 515 -22.41 9.70 -25.43
N PRO A 516 -22.54 9.85 -26.76
CA PRO A 516 -22.41 8.79 -27.77
C PRO A 516 -21.00 8.18 -27.77
N THR A 517 -20.89 6.89 -28.14
CA THR A 517 -19.59 6.23 -28.26
C THR A 517 -18.73 7.00 -29.27
N PRO A 518 -17.50 7.43 -28.93
CA PRO A 518 -16.65 8.20 -29.84
C PRO A 518 -16.37 7.39 -31.11
N ALA A 519 -16.89 7.83 -32.26
CA ALA A 519 -16.53 7.26 -33.55
C ALA A 519 -15.31 8.02 -34.11
N LYS A 520 -14.31 7.30 -34.64
CA LYS A 520 -13.07 7.89 -35.19
C LYS A 520 -13.33 8.99 -36.24
N ASP A 521 -14.47 8.95 -36.92
CA ASP A 521 -14.84 9.87 -37.99
C ASP A 521 -15.90 10.92 -37.60
N SER A 522 -16.37 10.90 -36.33
CA SER A 522 -17.40 11.84 -35.85
C SER A 522 -16.78 13.19 -35.47
N LYS A 523 -16.65 14.07 -36.46
CA LYS A 523 -16.45 15.50 -36.19
C LYS A 523 -17.70 16.01 -35.46
N ASN A 524 -17.55 16.29 -34.17
CA ASN A 524 -18.44 17.16 -33.39
C ASN A 524 -19.73 16.53 -32.82
N THR A 525 -19.61 15.43 -32.07
CA THR A 525 -20.64 15.05 -31.07
C THR A 525 -20.07 15.26 -29.67
N SER A 526 -20.54 16.29 -28.96
CA SER A 526 -20.24 16.48 -27.55
C SER A 526 -20.74 15.28 -26.74
N CYS A 527 -19.86 14.67 -25.96
CA CYS A 527 -20.22 13.58 -25.05
C CYS A 527 -21.28 14.08 -24.05
N ILE A 528 -22.41 13.38 -23.97
CA ILE A 528 -23.53 13.72 -23.07
C ILE A 528 -23.53 12.88 -21.80
N LEU A 529 -22.71 11.82 -21.72
CA LEU A 529 -22.58 10.99 -20.53
C LEU A 529 -21.18 10.39 -20.50
N ASN A 530 -20.42 10.65 -19.45
CA ASN A 530 -19.21 9.93 -19.12
C ASN A 530 -19.42 9.27 -17.76
N MET A 531 -19.23 7.96 -17.67
CA MET A 531 -19.44 7.20 -16.45
C MET A 531 -18.31 6.21 -16.26
N THR A 532 -17.70 6.26 -15.08
CA THR A 532 -16.71 5.28 -14.59
C THR A 532 -17.18 4.78 -13.24
N MET A 533 -17.57 3.51 -13.17
CA MET A 533 -18.01 2.83 -11.95
C MET A 533 -16.90 1.92 -11.44
N LEU A 534 -16.63 2.03 -10.14
CA LEU A 534 -15.68 1.20 -9.39
C LEU A 534 -16.46 0.21 -8.53
N LEU A 535 -15.96 -1.01 -8.38
CA LEU A 535 -16.51 -2.07 -7.53
C LEU A 535 -15.38 -2.73 -6.75
N ARG A 536 -15.60 -2.98 -5.46
CA ARG A 536 -14.71 -3.77 -4.60
C ARG A 536 -15.54 -4.70 -3.73
N ALA A 537 -15.45 -6.00 -3.95
CA ALA A 537 -15.91 -7.00 -2.99
C ALA A 537 -14.70 -7.60 -2.26
N ARG A 538 -14.78 -7.72 -0.94
CA ARG A 538 -13.69 -8.16 -0.06
C ARG A 538 -14.22 -9.17 0.96
N PHE A 539 -13.50 -10.27 1.11
CA PHE A 539 -13.70 -11.29 2.12
C PHE A 539 -12.39 -11.46 2.90
N SER A 540 -12.33 -11.00 4.14
CA SER A 540 -11.17 -11.13 5.02
C SER A 540 -11.49 -12.06 6.18
N LEU A 541 -10.72 -13.14 6.31
CA LEU A 541 -10.93 -14.13 7.36
C LEU A 541 -10.42 -13.65 8.72
N SER A 542 -9.29 -12.94 8.76
CA SER A 542 -8.69 -12.44 10.00
C SER A 542 -9.49 -11.28 10.60
N GLU A 543 -10.03 -10.39 9.77
CA GLU A 543 -10.93 -9.33 10.23
C GLU A 543 -12.36 -9.82 10.46
N GLY A 544 -12.74 -10.95 9.84
CA GLY A 544 -14.11 -11.46 9.91
C GLY A 544 -15.11 -10.60 9.16
N VAL A 545 -14.73 -10.03 8.00
CA VAL A 545 -15.54 -9.06 7.25
C VAL A 545 -15.82 -9.55 5.85
N ILE A 546 -17.08 -9.42 5.45
CA ILE A 546 -17.53 -9.51 4.05
C ILE A 546 -18.06 -8.14 3.65
N SER A 547 -17.49 -7.53 2.62
CA SER A 547 -17.90 -6.21 2.16
C SER A 547 -18.01 -6.15 0.64
N ILE A 548 -18.98 -5.37 0.14
CA ILE A 548 -19.17 -5.03 -1.27
C ILE A 548 -19.38 -3.52 -1.33
N GLU A 549 -18.48 -2.82 -2.00
CA GLU A 549 -18.51 -1.38 -2.19
C GLU A 549 -18.59 -1.06 -3.68
N GLY A 550 -19.34 -0.02 -4.04
CA GLY A 550 -19.33 0.54 -5.37
C GLY A 550 -19.30 2.07 -5.32
N GLN A 551 -18.61 2.71 -6.25
CA GLN A 551 -18.44 4.17 -6.26
C GLN A 551 -18.29 4.72 -7.68
N LEU A 552 -18.86 5.90 -7.94
CA LEU A 552 -18.60 6.67 -9.16
C LEU A 552 -17.26 7.40 -9.06
N ALA A 553 -16.43 7.33 -10.10
CA ALA A 553 -15.20 8.10 -10.17
C ALA A 553 -15.47 9.59 -10.47
N SER A 554 -14.49 10.45 -10.19
CA SER A 554 -14.62 11.92 -10.28
C SER A 554 -14.82 12.47 -11.70
N ASP A 555 -14.56 11.66 -12.73
CA ASP A 555 -14.74 12.02 -14.14
C ASP A 555 -16.21 11.88 -14.59
N CYS A 556 -17.11 11.38 -13.75
CA CYS A 556 -18.50 11.12 -14.11
C CYS A 556 -19.31 12.42 -14.29
N TYR A 557 -20.03 12.54 -15.41
CA TYR A 557 -20.95 13.65 -15.67
C TYR A 557 -22.07 13.26 -16.63
N ILE A 558 -23.17 14.02 -16.62
CA ILE A 558 -24.31 13.86 -17.53
C ILE A 558 -24.75 15.21 -18.12
N LEU A 559 -25.14 15.24 -19.39
CA LEU A 559 -25.50 16.41 -20.21
C LEU A 559 -24.36 17.41 -20.46
N SER A 560 -23.54 17.72 -19.45
CA SER A 560 -22.40 18.63 -19.52
C SER A 560 -21.31 18.20 -18.55
N PRO A 561 -20.01 18.39 -18.86
CA PRO A 561 -18.90 18.25 -17.89
C PRO A 561 -19.07 19.08 -16.60
N ASP A 562 -19.90 20.12 -16.62
CA ASP A 562 -20.22 20.94 -15.44
C ASP A 562 -21.30 20.33 -14.53
N CYS A 563 -21.98 19.27 -14.99
CA CYS A 563 -22.97 18.50 -14.23
C CYS A 563 -22.33 17.19 -13.75
N ARG A 564 -21.50 17.31 -12.71
CA ARG A 564 -20.73 16.21 -12.13
C ARG A 564 -21.63 15.30 -11.31
N LEU A 565 -21.44 14.00 -11.48
CA LEU A 565 -22.15 12.97 -10.73
C LEU A 565 -21.30 12.49 -9.55
N THR A 566 -21.98 12.15 -8.47
CA THR A 566 -21.37 11.52 -7.29
C THR A 566 -22.27 10.41 -6.78
N GLY A 567 -21.68 9.41 -6.14
CA GLY A 567 -22.46 8.30 -5.61
C GLY A 567 -21.61 7.12 -5.22
N GLY A 568 -22.02 6.43 -4.16
CA GLY A 568 -21.53 5.12 -3.84
C GLY A 568 -22.56 4.28 -3.09
N PHE A 569 -22.25 3.00 -2.92
CA PHE A 569 -22.97 2.10 -2.06
C PHE A 569 -21.99 1.19 -1.32
N ALA A 570 -22.42 0.65 -0.19
CA ALA A 570 -21.69 -0.37 0.54
C ALA A 570 -22.65 -1.37 1.20
N VAL A 571 -22.27 -2.64 1.18
CA VAL A 571 -22.88 -3.73 1.94
C VAL A 571 -21.76 -4.34 2.77
N CYS A 572 -21.85 -4.32 4.10
CA CYS A 572 -20.85 -4.91 4.99
C CYS A 572 -21.52 -5.84 5.99
N LEU A 573 -20.89 -6.98 6.23
CA LEU A 573 -21.28 -8.01 7.19
C LEU A 573 -20.06 -8.36 8.03
N TRP A 574 -20.19 -8.32 9.35
CA TRP A 574 -19.15 -8.76 10.28
C TRP A 574 -19.53 -10.13 10.82
N VAL A 575 -18.78 -11.16 10.43
CA VAL A 575 -19.06 -12.57 10.74
C VAL A 575 -18.22 -13.11 11.89
N SER A 576 -17.12 -12.43 12.24
CA SER A 576 -16.28 -12.75 13.41
C SER A 576 -15.67 -11.47 14.02
N GLY A 577 -14.84 -11.61 15.05
CA GLY A 577 -14.19 -10.48 15.71
C GLY A 577 -15.12 -9.67 16.63
N PRO A 578 -14.72 -8.44 17.03
CA PRO A 578 -15.43 -7.63 18.03
C PRO A 578 -16.79 -7.08 17.55
N HIS A 579 -17.07 -7.18 16.25
CA HIS A 579 -18.31 -6.68 15.61
C HIS A 579 -19.18 -7.82 15.05
N ALA A 580 -18.89 -9.08 15.42
CA ALA A 580 -19.63 -10.23 14.91
C ALA A 580 -21.15 -10.10 15.11
N GLY A 581 -21.92 -10.25 14.03
CA GLY A 581 -23.38 -10.10 14.00
C GLY A 581 -23.86 -8.71 13.53
N ASP A 582 -22.96 -7.74 13.37
CA ASP A 582 -23.28 -6.42 12.80
C ASP A 582 -23.38 -6.49 11.27
N PHE A 583 -24.16 -5.58 10.70
CA PHE A 583 -24.27 -5.37 9.27
C PHE A 583 -24.73 -3.97 8.92
N VAL A 584 -24.40 -3.53 7.71
CA VAL A 584 -24.90 -2.29 7.14
C VAL A 584 -25.09 -2.42 5.63
N ILE A 585 -26.19 -1.88 5.14
CA ILE A 585 -26.44 -1.66 3.71
C ILE A 585 -26.68 -0.17 3.52
N THR A 586 -25.86 0.51 2.72
CA THR A 586 -26.01 1.95 2.50
C THR A 586 -25.80 2.30 1.04
N LEU A 587 -26.61 3.24 0.54
CA LEU A 587 -26.47 3.88 -0.75
C LEU A 587 -26.44 5.38 -0.47
N GLY A 588 -25.40 6.09 -0.88
CA GLY A 588 -25.32 7.51 -0.59
C GLY A 588 -25.02 7.85 0.87
N GLY A 589 -24.62 6.89 1.71
CA GLY A 589 -24.29 7.12 3.12
C GLY A 589 -25.52 7.18 4.05
N TYR A 590 -25.40 7.92 5.15
CA TYR A 590 -26.31 7.83 6.31
C TYR A 590 -27.14 9.09 6.54
N HIS A 591 -28.12 9.02 7.44
CA HIS A 591 -28.83 10.21 7.90
C HIS A 591 -27.87 11.28 8.45
N PRO A 592 -28.03 12.59 8.16
CA PRO A 592 -27.08 13.63 8.63
C PRO A 592 -26.86 13.68 10.14
N LEU A 593 -27.90 13.40 10.92
CA LEU A 593 -27.84 13.32 12.39
C LEU A 593 -27.38 11.96 12.95
N PHE A 594 -27.07 10.99 12.09
CA PHE A 594 -26.60 9.68 12.52
C PHE A 594 -25.11 9.72 12.86
N LYS A 595 -24.77 9.33 14.09
CA LYS A 595 -23.39 9.13 14.54
C LYS A 595 -22.89 7.80 13.99
N LYS A 596 -22.35 7.83 12.78
CA LYS A 596 -21.77 6.68 12.10
C LYS A 596 -20.74 5.97 13.00
N PRO A 597 -20.88 4.66 13.29
CA PRO A 597 -19.84 3.88 13.93
C PRO A 597 -18.50 3.93 13.18
N ALA A 598 -17.38 3.77 13.89
CA ALA A 598 -16.05 3.91 13.29
C ALA A 598 -15.75 2.84 12.22
N HIS A 599 -16.22 1.61 12.43
CA HIS A 599 -16.05 0.48 11.50
C HIS A 599 -16.96 0.54 10.27
N TYR A 600 -17.97 1.43 10.25
CA TYR A 600 -18.87 1.58 9.11
C TYR A 600 -18.19 2.36 7.96
N PRO A 601 -18.40 1.97 6.70
CA PRO A 601 -17.76 2.60 5.55
C PRO A 601 -18.19 4.07 5.39
N THR A 602 -17.32 4.88 4.79
CA THR A 602 -17.68 6.23 4.36
C THR A 602 -18.12 6.17 2.90
N VAL A 603 -19.38 6.48 2.62
CA VAL A 603 -19.98 6.33 1.29
C VAL A 603 -20.43 7.70 0.75
N PRO A 604 -19.95 8.13 -0.43
CA PRO A 604 -20.36 9.41 -1.04
C PRO A 604 -21.86 9.47 -1.33
N ARG A 605 -22.48 10.65 -1.17
CA ARG A 605 -23.91 10.87 -1.48
C ARG A 605 -24.21 10.48 -2.92
N LEU A 606 -25.35 9.84 -3.17
CA LEU A 606 -25.87 9.69 -4.53
C LEU A 606 -26.37 11.06 -4.97
N GLY A 607 -25.89 11.61 -6.08
CA GLY A 607 -26.23 12.97 -6.41
C GLY A 607 -25.56 13.55 -7.64
N PHE A 608 -25.82 14.85 -7.84
CA PHE A 608 -25.21 15.65 -8.88
C PHE A 608 -24.89 17.05 -8.36
N HIS A 609 -23.87 17.67 -8.95
CA HIS A 609 -23.57 19.08 -8.82
C HIS A 609 -23.46 19.68 -10.21
N TRP A 610 -24.33 20.64 -10.51
CA TRP A 610 -24.39 21.28 -11.82
C TRP A 610 -24.25 22.79 -11.72
N LYS A 611 -23.21 23.33 -12.33
CA LYS A 611 -23.08 24.76 -12.60
C LYS A 611 -23.64 25.08 -13.99
N VAL A 612 -24.68 25.90 -14.05
CA VAL A 612 -25.33 26.33 -15.30
C VAL A 612 -24.92 27.77 -15.57
N GLY A 613 -23.84 27.93 -16.35
CA GLY A 613 -23.18 29.23 -16.52
C GLY A 613 -22.66 29.79 -15.19
N ASP A 614 -22.55 31.13 -15.11
CA ASP A 614 -21.99 31.80 -13.93
C ASP A 614 -23.03 32.18 -12.85
N CYS A 615 -24.32 31.99 -13.15
CA CYS A 615 -25.40 32.55 -12.34
C CYS A 615 -26.24 31.51 -11.58
N LEU A 616 -26.17 30.21 -11.91
CA LEU A 616 -27.00 29.18 -11.29
C LEU A 616 -26.17 27.94 -10.92
N SER A 617 -26.27 27.50 -9.66
CA SER A 617 -25.73 26.22 -9.19
C SER A 617 -26.85 25.35 -8.64
N LEU A 618 -26.96 24.13 -9.14
CA LEU A 618 -27.89 23.10 -8.68
C LEU A 618 -27.12 21.97 -8.00
N LYS A 619 -27.57 21.52 -6.84
CA LYS A 619 -26.97 20.39 -6.12
C LYS A 619 -28.08 19.49 -5.60
N GLY A 620 -28.08 18.23 -6.01
CA GLY A 620 -29.01 17.21 -5.53
C GLY A 620 -28.24 16.09 -4.85
N GLU A 621 -28.66 15.70 -3.66
CA GLU A 621 -28.08 14.58 -2.89
C GLU A 621 -29.20 13.69 -2.34
N MET A 622 -28.98 12.39 -2.31
CA MET A 622 -29.86 11.41 -1.70
C MET A 622 -29.06 10.31 -1.01
N TYR A 623 -29.71 9.62 -0.08
CA TYR A 623 -29.13 8.51 0.66
C TYR A 623 -30.18 7.53 1.17
N PHE A 624 -29.70 6.34 1.47
CA PHE A 624 -30.41 5.23 2.10
C PHE A 624 -29.42 4.47 2.99
N ALA A 625 -29.84 4.06 4.18
CA ALA A 625 -29.07 3.16 5.03
C ALA A 625 -30.00 2.21 5.79
N LEU A 626 -29.64 0.94 5.86
CA LEU A 626 -30.23 -0.08 6.72
C LEU A 626 -29.15 -0.59 7.66
N CYS A 627 -29.42 -0.52 8.96
CA CYS A 627 -28.56 -0.98 10.04
C CYS A 627 -29.40 -1.65 11.14
N ALA A 628 -28.74 -2.15 12.19
CA ALA A 628 -29.36 -2.99 13.22
C ALA A 628 -30.55 -2.38 13.97
N HIS A 629 -30.67 -1.05 14.05
CA HIS A 629 -31.78 -0.41 14.78
C HIS A 629 -32.80 0.32 13.89
N ALA A 630 -32.46 0.70 12.65
CA ALA A 630 -33.35 1.49 11.80
C ALA A 630 -33.00 1.43 10.30
N ILE A 631 -34.01 1.75 9.50
CA ILE A 631 -33.89 2.14 8.09
C ILE A 631 -33.90 3.68 8.04
N MET A 632 -33.00 4.26 7.26
CA MET A 632 -32.87 5.70 7.06
C MET A 632 -32.91 5.98 5.57
N ALA A 633 -33.60 7.03 5.16
CA ALA A 633 -33.55 7.52 3.80
C ALA A 633 -33.67 9.03 3.79
N GLY A 634 -33.27 9.67 2.70
CA GLY A 634 -33.52 11.09 2.54
C GLY A 634 -32.75 11.70 1.40
N GLY A 635 -32.93 13.00 1.25
CA GLY A 635 -32.23 13.77 0.24
C GLY A 635 -32.37 15.27 0.46
N ARG A 636 -31.56 16.01 -0.28
CA ARG A 636 -31.47 17.46 -0.25
C ARG A 636 -31.25 17.97 -1.67
N LEU A 637 -32.10 18.87 -2.10
CA LEU A 637 -32.02 19.60 -3.35
C LEU A 637 -31.80 21.07 -3.04
N GLU A 638 -30.73 21.63 -3.60
CA GLU A 638 -30.32 23.01 -3.42
C GLU A 638 -30.18 23.68 -4.79
N ALA A 639 -30.70 24.90 -4.92
CA ALA A 639 -30.50 25.74 -6.09
C ALA A 639 -30.12 27.15 -5.62
N ASN A 640 -28.94 27.61 -6.04
CA ASN A 640 -28.42 28.94 -5.73
C ASN A 640 -28.32 29.75 -7.01
N PHE A 641 -28.96 30.90 -7.04
CA PHE A 641 -28.98 31.82 -8.16
C PHE A 641 -28.36 33.17 -7.74
N LYS A 642 -27.46 33.71 -8.56
CA LYS A 642 -26.86 35.04 -8.37
C LYS A 642 -26.62 35.72 -9.71
N LEU A 643 -27.17 36.92 -9.88
CA LEU A 643 -26.95 37.77 -11.05
C LEU A 643 -26.69 39.21 -10.59
N GLY A 644 -25.42 39.60 -10.51
CA GLY A 644 -25.02 40.88 -9.93
C GLY A 644 -25.40 40.97 -8.45
N THR A 645 -26.26 41.95 -8.10
CA THR A 645 -26.80 42.13 -6.74
C THR A 645 -28.06 41.31 -6.47
N LEU A 646 -28.71 40.74 -7.50
CA LEU A 646 -29.87 39.87 -7.35
C LEU A 646 -29.42 38.47 -6.94
N TRP A 647 -30.07 37.89 -5.91
CA TRP A 647 -29.78 36.53 -5.47
C TRP A 647 -31.04 35.80 -4.99
N ALA A 648 -31.06 34.48 -5.16
CA ALA A 648 -32.11 33.60 -4.65
C ALA A 648 -31.54 32.22 -4.29
N ASN A 649 -31.99 31.67 -3.18
CA ASN A 649 -31.61 30.34 -2.69
C ASN A 649 -32.87 29.51 -2.46
N PHE A 650 -32.85 28.28 -2.95
CA PHE A 650 -33.88 27.28 -2.72
C PHE A 650 -33.24 26.05 -2.08
N VAL A 651 -33.85 25.56 -1.02
CA VAL A 651 -33.47 24.28 -0.37
C VAL A 651 -34.73 23.48 -0.14
N ALA A 652 -34.75 22.24 -0.61
CA ALA A 652 -35.75 21.25 -0.28
C ALA A 652 -35.05 19.99 0.25
N GLU A 653 -35.41 19.54 1.43
CA GLU A 653 -34.86 18.34 2.04
C GLU A 653 -35.96 17.47 2.62
N ALA A 654 -35.73 16.17 2.61
CA ALA A 654 -36.63 15.18 3.18
C ALA A 654 -35.80 14.10 3.87
N HIS A 655 -36.11 13.81 5.13
CA HIS A 655 -35.40 12.85 5.95
C HIS A 655 -36.38 11.86 6.56
N PHE A 656 -36.11 10.58 6.39
CA PHE A 656 -36.97 9.46 6.77
C PHE A 656 -36.22 8.62 7.79
N LEU A 657 -36.88 8.29 8.89
CA LEU A 657 -36.45 7.29 9.85
C LEU A 657 -37.56 6.25 9.97
N ILE A 658 -37.24 5.01 9.64
CA ILE A 658 -38.20 3.92 9.53
C ILE A 658 -37.76 2.79 10.46
N SER A 659 -38.66 2.33 11.32
CA SER A 659 -38.44 1.21 12.24
C SER A 659 -38.61 -0.12 11.52
N TRP A 660 -37.96 -1.16 12.05
CA TRP A 660 -38.25 -2.54 11.68
C TRP A 660 -39.69 -2.90 12.09
N LYS A 661 -40.25 -3.98 11.55
CA LYS A 661 -41.64 -4.38 11.83
C LYS A 661 -41.90 -4.48 13.35
N PRO A 662 -42.98 -3.89 13.91
CA PRO A 662 -44.07 -3.18 13.23
C PRO A 662 -43.62 -1.88 12.56
N TYR A 663 -43.88 -1.76 11.26
CA TYR A 663 -43.34 -0.66 10.47
C TYR A 663 -43.93 0.67 10.94
N TYR A 664 -43.03 1.56 11.33
CA TYR A 664 -43.32 2.93 11.69
C TYR A 664 -42.35 3.82 10.94
N TYR A 665 -42.82 4.98 10.46
CA TYR A 665 -41.96 5.95 9.82
C TYR A 665 -42.17 7.34 10.41
N GLU A 666 -41.08 8.10 10.50
CA GLU A 666 -41.06 9.52 10.79
C GLU A 666 -40.37 10.22 9.62
N ILE A 667 -41.03 11.22 9.06
CA ILE A 667 -40.57 11.95 7.87
C ILE A 667 -40.57 13.43 8.21
N LEU A 668 -39.39 14.04 8.08
CA LEU A 668 -39.23 15.48 8.14
C LEU A 668 -38.98 15.99 6.72
N VAL A 669 -39.89 16.80 6.19
CA VAL A 669 -39.71 17.51 4.92
C VAL A 669 -39.59 18.99 5.20
N GLN A 670 -38.58 19.65 4.66
CA GLN A 670 -38.42 21.10 4.75
C GLN A 670 -38.21 21.66 3.35
N VAL A 671 -38.95 22.71 3.02
CA VAL A 671 -38.73 23.52 1.81
C VAL A 671 -38.56 24.97 2.24
N ARG A 672 -37.54 25.64 1.72
CA ARG A 672 -37.19 27.02 2.00
C ARG A 672 -36.78 27.73 0.71
N ILE A 673 -37.42 28.86 0.44
CA ILE A 673 -37.09 29.80 -0.63
C ILE A 673 -36.70 31.13 0.02
N GLN A 674 -35.56 31.67 -0.37
CA GLN A 674 -35.09 32.98 0.02
C GLN A 674 -34.67 33.77 -1.21
N ALA A 675 -34.98 35.06 -1.25
CA ALA A 675 -34.52 35.94 -2.32
C ALA A 675 -34.26 37.36 -1.79
N GLY A 676 -33.36 38.08 -2.45
CA GLY A 676 -32.98 39.45 -2.09
C GLY A 676 -32.26 40.21 -3.21
N TYR A 677 -32.06 41.50 -2.97
CA TYR A 677 -31.37 42.44 -3.87
C TYR A 677 -30.36 43.27 -3.08
N GLY A 678 -29.06 42.99 -3.24
CA GLY A 678 -28.00 43.60 -2.44
C GLY A 678 -28.21 43.35 -0.94
N ILE A 679 -28.32 44.41 -0.16
CA ILE A 679 -28.63 44.38 1.28
C ILE A 679 -30.14 44.31 1.60
N LEU A 680 -31.02 44.44 0.59
CA LEU A 680 -32.47 44.40 0.77
C LEU A 680 -32.95 42.94 0.67
N GLY A 681 -33.34 42.34 1.79
CA GLY A 681 -33.77 40.95 1.91
C GLY A 681 -33.06 40.22 3.07
N PRO A 682 -33.27 38.90 3.26
CA PRO A 682 -34.14 38.02 2.47
C PRO A 682 -35.64 38.19 2.75
N VAL A 683 -36.46 38.08 1.71
CA VAL A 683 -37.84 37.60 1.87
C VAL A 683 -37.77 36.07 1.91
N SER A 684 -38.30 35.47 2.98
CA SER A 684 -38.29 34.02 3.18
C SER A 684 -39.71 33.45 3.13
N LEU A 685 -39.86 32.40 2.33
CA LEU A 685 -41.04 31.53 2.31
C LEU A 685 -40.57 30.11 2.61
N GLY A 686 -41.25 29.39 3.49
CA GLY A 686 -40.92 28.00 3.74
C GLY A 686 -42.07 27.20 4.31
N VAL A 687 -41.93 25.89 4.24
CA VAL A 687 -42.82 24.93 4.88
C VAL A 687 -41.99 23.82 5.49
N GLN A 688 -42.35 23.39 6.69
CA GLN A 688 -41.87 22.15 7.30
C GLN A 688 -43.06 21.23 7.50
N LEU A 689 -42.96 20.02 6.95
CA LEU A 689 -43.88 18.93 7.21
C LEU A 689 -43.18 17.94 8.15
N HIS A 690 -43.87 17.57 9.22
CA HIS A 690 -43.50 16.45 10.08
C HIS A 690 -44.59 15.41 9.98
N ILE A 691 -44.29 14.29 9.31
CA ILE A 691 -45.23 13.23 8.99
C ILE A 691 -44.84 11.98 9.76
N TRP A 692 -45.82 11.22 10.23
CA TRP A 692 -45.61 9.90 10.80
C TRP A 692 -46.69 8.92 10.34
N GLY A 693 -46.41 7.63 10.46
CA GLY A 693 -47.36 6.55 10.16
C GLY A 693 -47.03 5.27 10.92
N PRO A 694 -47.90 4.25 10.89
CA PRO A 694 -48.47 3.69 9.66
C PRO A 694 -49.71 4.41 9.11
N GLU A 695 -50.57 4.96 9.96
CA GLU A 695 -51.68 5.82 9.54
C GLU A 695 -51.13 7.21 9.21
N PHE A 696 -51.31 7.68 7.96
CA PHE A 696 -50.74 8.94 7.49
C PHE A 696 -51.29 10.14 8.28
N ALA A 697 -50.46 10.70 9.16
CA ALA A 697 -50.77 11.84 10.00
C ALA A 697 -49.54 12.75 10.17
N GLY A 698 -49.74 14.00 10.58
CA GLY A 698 -48.61 14.92 10.71
C GLY A 698 -48.97 16.35 11.06
N THR A 699 -47.96 17.21 11.04
CA THR A 699 -48.08 18.67 11.18
C THR A 699 -47.39 19.38 10.01
N ALA A 700 -47.99 20.48 9.54
CA ALA A 700 -47.45 21.34 8.51
C ALA A 700 -47.27 22.75 9.08
N THR A 701 -46.03 23.22 9.19
CA THR A 701 -45.69 24.57 9.67
C THR A 701 -45.23 25.44 8.50
N PHE A 702 -46.00 26.47 8.18
CA PHE A 702 -45.69 27.46 7.15
C PHE A 702 -44.98 28.68 7.76
N TRP A 703 -43.91 29.13 7.10
CA TRP A 703 -43.20 30.37 7.40
C TRP A 703 -43.38 31.36 6.26
N ILE A 704 -44.06 32.46 6.52
CA ILE A 704 -44.20 33.58 5.58
C ILE A 704 -43.59 34.80 6.26
N ILE A 705 -42.38 35.19 5.85
CA ILE A 705 -41.61 36.29 6.43
C ILE A 705 -41.34 36.05 7.94
N PHE A 706 -42.16 36.59 8.84
CA PHE A 706 -42.07 36.42 10.30
C PHE A 706 -43.27 35.66 10.92
N VAL A 707 -44.27 35.28 10.13
CA VAL A 707 -45.49 34.60 10.63
C VAL A 707 -45.33 33.07 10.51
N LYS A 708 -45.68 32.36 11.59
CA LYS A 708 -45.72 30.89 11.66
C LYS A 708 -47.16 30.41 11.76
N VAL A 709 -47.59 29.54 10.84
CA VAL A 709 -48.90 28.88 10.89
C VAL A 709 -48.70 27.38 10.91
N THR A 710 -49.21 26.68 11.92
CA THR A 710 -49.14 25.22 12.02
C THR A 710 -50.52 24.60 11.83
N VAL A 711 -50.62 23.61 10.95
CA VAL A 711 -51.84 22.84 10.65
C VAL A 711 -51.58 21.37 10.95
N GLU A 712 -52.47 20.73 11.70
CA GLU A 712 -52.41 19.28 11.98
C GLU A 712 -53.33 18.52 11.00
N PHE A 713 -52.93 17.31 10.60
CA PHE A 713 -53.73 16.44 9.72
C PHE A 713 -53.61 14.96 10.10
N GLY A 714 -54.63 14.15 9.77
CA GLY A 714 -54.68 12.73 10.12
C GLY A 714 -54.99 12.45 11.61
N ASP A 715 -55.04 11.18 11.99
CA ASP A 715 -55.34 10.76 13.37
C ASP A 715 -54.14 10.97 14.29
N GLN A 716 -54.24 11.99 15.15
CA GLN A 716 -53.19 12.33 16.13
C GLN A 716 -53.12 11.34 17.31
N SER A 717 -54.13 10.49 17.48
CA SER A 717 -54.22 9.53 18.61
C SER A 717 -53.43 8.24 18.38
N SER A 718 -53.14 7.89 17.12
CA SER A 718 -52.45 6.66 16.70
C SER A 718 -50.96 6.89 16.35
N ARG A 719 -50.31 7.82 17.05
CA ARG A 719 -48.92 8.24 16.74
C ARG A 719 -47.86 7.16 16.95
N LEU A 720 -48.15 6.03 17.58
CA LEU A 720 -47.16 4.97 17.83
C LEU A 720 -47.69 3.63 17.32
N PRO A 721 -46.83 2.66 16.95
CA PRO A 721 -47.25 1.36 16.45
C PRO A 721 -47.69 0.41 17.57
N GLU A 722 -48.60 -0.50 17.22
CA GLU A 722 -49.00 -1.63 18.07
C GLU A 722 -47.97 -2.76 18.01
N PRO A 723 -47.74 -3.48 19.13
CA PRO A 723 -46.92 -4.69 19.14
C PRO A 723 -47.46 -5.79 18.21
N ILE A 724 -46.57 -6.56 17.58
CA ILE A 724 -46.96 -7.74 16.77
C ILE A 724 -47.08 -9.00 17.62
N ASP A 725 -47.88 -9.96 17.16
CA ASP A 725 -47.99 -11.28 17.76
C ASP A 725 -46.82 -12.22 17.37
N TRP A 726 -46.78 -13.40 18.01
CA TRP A 726 -45.72 -14.40 17.79
C TRP A 726 -45.72 -14.93 16.35
N GLU A 727 -46.87 -15.19 15.76
CA GLU A 727 -46.99 -15.74 14.40
C GLU A 727 -46.44 -14.74 13.37
N SER A 728 -46.78 -13.45 13.53
CA SER A 728 -46.23 -12.36 12.72
C SER A 728 -44.73 -12.20 12.93
N PHE A 729 -44.23 -12.33 14.16
CA PHE A 729 -42.80 -12.26 14.46
C PHE A 729 -42.03 -13.41 13.80
N GLN A 730 -42.50 -14.65 14.00
CA GLN A 730 -41.88 -15.85 13.48
C GLN A 730 -41.79 -15.82 11.95
N SER A 731 -42.89 -15.49 11.27
CA SER A 731 -42.93 -15.42 9.81
C SER A 731 -42.09 -14.29 9.21
N SER A 732 -41.83 -13.22 9.97
CA SER A 732 -41.10 -12.05 9.48
C SER A 732 -39.60 -12.11 9.75
N PHE A 733 -39.17 -12.76 10.84
CA PHE A 733 -37.80 -12.62 11.35
C PHE A 733 -37.07 -13.93 11.65
N LEU A 734 -37.77 -15.07 11.71
CA LEU A 734 -37.14 -16.36 12.02
C LEU A 734 -37.02 -17.25 10.77
N PRO A 735 -36.02 -18.16 10.70
CA PRO A 735 -35.88 -19.07 9.58
C PRO A 735 -37.15 -19.90 9.36
N PRO A 736 -37.62 -20.06 8.12
CA PRO A 736 -38.79 -20.86 7.83
C PRO A 736 -38.52 -22.33 8.20
N ALA A 737 -39.57 -23.04 8.62
CA ALA A 737 -39.51 -24.48 8.84
C ALA A 737 -39.02 -25.17 7.55
N LYS A 738 -38.02 -26.04 7.64
CA LYS A 738 -37.65 -26.90 6.51
C LYS A 738 -38.82 -27.86 6.24
N SER A 739 -39.60 -27.57 5.20
CA SER A 739 -40.67 -28.46 4.75
C SER A 739 -40.08 -29.80 4.31
N THR A 740 -40.24 -30.85 5.11
CA THR A 740 -40.00 -32.22 4.66
C THR A 740 -41.34 -32.85 4.32
N ALA A 741 -41.40 -33.55 3.18
CA ALA A 741 -42.63 -33.98 2.50
C ALA A 741 -43.57 -34.96 3.25
N GLN A 742 -43.51 -35.06 4.58
CA GLN A 742 -44.41 -35.93 5.34
C GLN A 742 -44.86 -35.41 6.72
N ASP A 743 -44.45 -34.21 7.17
CA ASP A 743 -45.01 -33.58 8.39
C ASP A 743 -44.97 -32.06 8.26
N SER A 744 -46.13 -31.42 8.28
CA SER A 744 -46.29 -29.97 8.25
C SER A 744 -45.99 -29.38 9.63
N SER A 745 -44.72 -29.32 10.01
CA SER A 745 -44.28 -28.53 11.16
C SER A 745 -44.43 -27.04 10.84
N THR A 746 -45.30 -26.34 11.57
CA THR A 746 -45.40 -24.86 11.54
C THR A 746 -44.29 -24.18 12.37
N ALA A 747 -43.40 -24.93 13.02
CA ALA A 747 -42.34 -24.39 13.88
C ALA A 747 -41.09 -23.97 13.09
N ALA A 748 -40.60 -22.76 13.35
CA ALA A 748 -39.36 -22.23 12.75
C ALA A 748 -38.13 -23.09 13.06
N ASP A 749 -37.22 -23.23 12.09
CA ASP A 749 -35.95 -23.96 12.26
C ASP A 749 -34.92 -23.06 12.96
N VAL A 750 -35.08 -22.90 14.28
CA VAL A 750 -34.35 -21.91 15.08
C VAL A 750 -33.03 -22.40 15.65
N CYS A 751 -32.69 -23.69 15.55
CA CYS A 751 -31.45 -24.25 16.09
C CYS A 751 -30.67 -25.01 15.01
N SER A 752 -29.36 -24.80 14.93
CA SER A 752 -28.48 -25.49 13.99
C SER A 752 -27.37 -26.24 14.72
N VAL A 753 -26.93 -27.36 14.16
CA VAL A 753 -25.79 -28.14 14.65
C VAL A 753 -24.80 -28.33 13.49
N VAL A 754 -23.53 -27.98 13.72
CA VAL A 754 -22.44 -28.14 12.75
C VAL A 754 -21.28 -28.87 13.41
N VAL A 755 -20.66 -29.80 12.69
CA VAL A 755 -19.37 -30.38 13.10
C VAL A 755 -18.27 -29.43 12.62
N ASN A 756 -17.69 -28.66 13.55
CA ASN A 756 -16.70 -27.63 13.25
C ASN A 756 -15.31 -28.23 13.00
N GLN A 757 -14.95 -29.30 13.72
CA GLN A 757 -13.67 -30.00 13.57
C GLN A 757 -13.80 -31.51 13.75
N GLY A 758 -12.80 -32.23 13.24
CA GLY A 758 -12.65 -33.67 13.42
C GLY A 758 -13.36 -34.52 12.37
N VAL A 759 -13.99 -33.95 11.33
CA VAL A 759 -14.58 -34.77 10.24
C VAL A 759 -13.48 -35.45 9.44
N THR A 760 -13.50 -36.78 9.37
CA THR A 760 -12.56 -37.57 8.56
C THR A 760 -13.22 -38.15 7.31
N LYS A 761 -14.53 -38.41 7.36
CA LYS A 761 -15.31 -38.92 6.23
C LYS A 761 -16.78 -38.54 6.37
N GLN A 762 -17.43 -38.19 5.27
CA GLN A 762 -18.89 -38.05 5.20
C GLN A 762 -19.49 -39.34 4.62
N LEU A 763 -20.46 -39.94 5.33
CA LEU A 763 -21.06 -41.24 4.98
C LEU A 763 -22.37 -41.11 4.18
N SER A 764 -22.93 -39.91 4.08
CA SER A 764 -24.21 -39.68 3.40
C SER A 764 -24.18 -38.37 2.61
N PRO A 765 -24.74 -38.29 1.38
CA PRO A 765 -24.86 -37.03 0.64
C PRO A 765 -25.63 -35.98 1.46
N ALA A 766 -25.29 -34.70 1.30
CA ALA A 766 -25.92 -33.59 2.04
C ALA A 766 -27.44 -33.41 1.80
N THR A 767 -28.05 -34.24 0.95
CA THR A 767 -29.47 -34.23 0.57
C THR A 767 -30.33 -35.23 1.35
N THR A 768 -29.77 -36.09 2.22
CA THR A 768 -30.55 -37.03 3.05
C THR A 768 -30.95 -36.44 4.40
N LYS A 769 -32.11 -36.86 4.94
CA LYS A 769 -32.65 -36.44 6.26
C LYS A 769 -31.69 -36.70 7.43
N GLU A 770 -30.79 -37.67 7.30
CA GLU A 770 -29.72 -37.96 8.25
C GLU A 770 -28.38 -37.77 7.52
N VAL A 771 -27.54 -36.87 8.04
CA VAL A 771 -26.16 -36.71 7.58
C VAL A 771 -25.27 -37.37 8.62
N ALA A 772 -24.58 -38.43 8.22
CA ALA A 772 -23.66 -39.17 9.07
C ALA A 772 -22.20 -38.81 8.74
N PHE A 773 -21.44 -38.45 9.78
CA PHE A 773 -20.01 -38.18 9.69
C PHE A 773 -19.24 -39.24 10.48
N VAL A 774 -18.11 -39.69 9.94
CA VAL A 774 -17.04 -40.30 10.72
C VAL A 774 -16.18 -39.15 11.24
N VAL A 775 -15.96 -39.13 12.55
CA VAL A 775 -15.21 -38.08 13.22
C VAL A 775 -14.05 -38.64 14.03
N ASN A 776 -12.92 -37.93 14.05
CA ASN A 776 -11.83 -38.15 14.98
C ASN A 776 -12.28 -37.71 16.38
N PRO A 777 -12.40 -38.61 17.36
CA PRO A 777 -12.92 -38.27 18.68
C PRO A 777 -11.99 -37.34 19.48
N LYS A 778 -10.72 -37.17 19.10
CA LYS A 778 -9.80 -36.24 19.79
C LYS A 778 -9.97 -34.79 19.34
N GLU A 779 -10.40 -34.59 18.09
CA GLU A 779 -10.54 -33.28 17.44
C GLU A 779 -12.01 -32.88 17.25
N LEU A 780 -12.94 -33.72 17.73
CA LEU A 780 -14.36 -33.49 17.55
C LEU A 780 -14.74 -32.16 18.23
N GLU A 781 -15.27 -31.25 17.43
CA GLU A 781 -15.90 -30.03 17.93
C GLU A 781 -17.26 -29.88 17.27
N LEU A 782 -18.32 -29.80 18.08
CA LEU A 782 -19.66 -29.47 17.62
C LEU A 782 -19.96 -28.01 17.96
N VAL A 783 -20.49 -27.27 17.01
CA VAL A 783 -21.05 -25.94 17.23
C VAL A 783 -22.56 -26.04 17.12
N VAL A 784 -23.26 -25.67 18.18
CA VAL A 784 -24.71 -25.56 18.19
C VAL A 784 -25.09 -24.09 18.36
N ASN A 785 -25.95 -23.57 17.49
CA ASN A 785 -26.38 -22.17 17.50
C ASN A 785 -27.91 -22.08 17.49
N SER A 786 -28.45 -20.96 17.96
CA SER A 786 -29.85 -20.58 17.85
C SER A 786 -30.05 -19.17 17.28
N ALA A 787 -31.10 -19.02 16.47
CA ALA A 787 -31.61 -17.74 16.00
C ALA A 787 -32.27 -16.91 17.11
N ILE A 788 -32.64 -17.54 18.24
CA ILE A 788 -33.26 -16.88 19.40
C ILE A 788 -32.25 -16.84 20.56
N PRO A 789 -31.89 -15.65 21.08
CA PRO A 789 -31.01 -15.55 22.23
C PRO A 789 -31.66 -16.17 23.47
N SER A 790 -30.85 -16.87 24.27
CA SER A 790 -31.32 -17.68 25.39
C SER A 790 -30.89 -17.11 26.74
N LYS A 791 -31.81 -16.99 27.70
CA LYS A 791 -31.48 -16.53 29.07
C LYS A 791 -30.93 -17.63 29.94
N GLN A 792 -31.31 -18.87 29.64
CA GLN A 792 -30.94 -20.06 30.40
C GLN A 792 -30.55 -21.18 29.43
N ALA A 793 -29.68 -22.07 29.88
CA ALA A 793 -29.32 -23.27 29.13
C ALA A 793 -29.27 -24.49 30.05
N SER A 794 -29.68 -25.63 29.53
CA SER A 794 -29.73 -26.90 30.26
C SER A 794 -29.37 -28.10 29.39
N TYR A 795 -28.78 -29.10 30.03
CA TYR A 795 -28.49 -30.40 29.47
C TYR A 795 -29.57 -31.41 29.89
N GLN A 796 -30.20 -32.06 28.93
CA GLN A 796 -31.26 -33.02 29.17
C GLN A 796 -30.69 -34.43 29.36
N LYS A 797 -30.79 -34.96 30.58
CA LYS A 797 -30.30 -36.29 30.96
C LYS A 797 -31.32 -37.39 30.68
N ASN A 798 -32.60 -37.13 30.91
CA ASN A 798 -33.72 -38.01 30.54
C ASN A 798 -34.98 -37.17 30.27
N THR A 799 -36.15 -37.79 30.11
CA THR A 799 -37.42 -37.09 29.83
C THR A 799 -37.90 -36.15 30.94
N GLN A 800 -37.42 -36.29 32.18
CA GLN A 800 -37.86 -35.51 33.35
C GLN A 800 -36.74 -34.74 34.06
N ASP A 801 -35.46 -35.07 33.83
CA ASP A 801 -34.30 -34.49 34.50
C ASP A 801 -33.44 -33.64 33.56
N THR A 802 -33.16 -32.41 34.01
CA THR A 802 -32.28 -31.44 33.33
C THR A 802 -31.23 -30.89 34.29
N GLU A 803 -29.98 -30.81 33.84
CA GLU A 803 -28.86 -30.21 34.58
C GLU A 803 -28.54 -28.82 33.97
N PRO A 804 -28.34 -27.75 34.77
CA PRO A 804 -28.07 -26.43 34.23
C PRO A 804 -26.68 -26.35 33.58
N LEU A 805 -26.59 -25.69 32.43
CA LEU A 805 -25.32 -25.38 31.76
C LEU A 805 -24.82 -24.00 32.21
N THR A 806 -23.50 -23.87 32.36
CA THR A 806 -22.89 -22.58 32.71
C THR A 806 -22.87 -21.65 31.49
N VAL A 807 -23.40 -20.44 31.65
CA VAL A 807 -23.54 -19.43 30.59
C VAL A 807 -22.65 -18.21 30.83
N SER A 808 -21.44 -18.43 31.39
CA SER A 808 -20.52 -17.41 31.92
C SER A 808 -20.54 -16.08 31.13
N ASN A 809 -20.96 -15.00 31.79
CA ASN A 809 -21.00 -13.61 31.29
C ASN A 809 -21.96 -13.31 30.12
N ALA A 810 -22.88 -14.22 29.77
CA ALA A 810 -23.92 -13.92 28.80
C ALA A 810 -24.93 -12.91 29.37
N ASN A 811 -25.23 -11.87 28.59
CA ASN A 811 -26.20 -10.85 28.91
C ASN A 811 -27.63 -11.42 28.81
N THR A 812 -28.39 -11.29 29.88
CA THR A 812 -29.79 -11.73 29.96
C THR A 812 -30.79 -10.57 29.92
N ASP A 813 -30.29 -9.32 29.88
CA ASP A 813 -31.08 -8.09 29.87
C ASP A 813 -31.62 -7.76 28.48
N PHE A 814 -32.53 -8.61 28.00
CA PHE A 814 -33.10 -8.50 26.66
C PHE A 814 -34.56 -8.98 26.62
N GLY A 815 -35.31 -8.43 25.66
CA GLY A 815 -36.74 -8.68 25.47
C GLY A 815 -37.06 -9.03 24.01
N VAL A 816 -38.28 -8.76 23.58
CA VAL A 816 -38.67 -8.81 22.16
C VAL A 816 -39.36 -7.50 21.81
N ARG A 817 -38.58 -6.52 21.33
CA ARG A 817 -39.03 -5.13 21.15
C ARG A 817 -40.22 -5.01 20.21
N SER A 818 -40.21 -5.73 19.09
CA SER A 818 -41.29 -5.73 18.09
C SER A 818 -42.60 -6.31 18.62
N MET A 819 -42.53 -7.23 19.58
CA MET A 819 -43.68 -7.82 20.27
C MET A 819 -44.07 -7.08 21.55
N GLY A 820 -43.39 -5.98 21.90
CA GLY A 820 -43.67 -5.25 23.14
C GLY A 820 -43.29 -6.01 24.42
N ILE A 821 -42.56 -7.13 24.32
CA ILE A 821 -42.20 -7.98 25.46
C ILE A 821 -40.96 -7.41 26.16
N LYS A 822 -41.11 -7.05 27.42
CA LYS A 822 -40.01 -6.56 28.27
C LYS A 822 -39.10 -7.69 28.72
N ASN A 823 -37.89 -7.35 29.14
CA ASN A 823 -36.90 -8.26 29.70
C ASN A 823 -37.50 -9.19 30.77
N ALA A 824 -38.18 -8.63 31.77
CA ALA A 824 -38.77 -9.42 32.86
C ALA A 824 -39.91 -10.36 32.42
N GLN A 825 -40.47 -10.18 31.22
CA GLN A 825 -41.58 -10.99 30.69
C GLN A 825 -41.11 -12.10 29.74
N LEU A 826 -39.87 -12.03 29.26
CA LEU A 826 -39.33 -13.02 28.32
C LEU A 826 -38.60 -14.14 29.07
N GLU A 827 -39.10 -15.37 28.88
CA GLU A 827 -38.37 -16.60 29.22
C GLU A 827 -37.84 -17.27 27.94
N SER A 828 -36.54 -17.59 27.91
CA SER A 828 -35.94 -18.38 26.83
C SER A 828 -34.94 -19.40 27.38
N LYS A 829 -35.11 -20.67 27.00
CA LYS A 829 -34.35 -21.82 27.51
C LYS A 829 -33.74 -22.61 26.35
N TYR A 830 -32.42 -22.78 26.37
CA TYR A 830 -31.67 -23.57 25.40
C TYR A 830 -31.44 -25.00 25.93
N ASN A 831 -32.04 -26.01 25.31
CA ASN A 831 -31.94 -27.40 25.76
C ASN A 831 -31.03 -28.23 24.83
N ILE A 832 -30.00 -28.86 25.38
CA ILE A 832 -29.11 -29.77 24.65
C ILE A 832 -29.33 -31.20 25.11
N LYS A 833 -29.53 -32.12 24.15
CA LYS A 833 -29.65 -33.55 24.39
C LYS A 833 -28.68 -34.31 23.49
N ILE A 834 -27.80 -35.10 24.08
CA ILE A 834 -26.87 -35.97 23.35
C ILE A 834 -27.22 -37.42 23.67
N THR A 835 -27.36 -38.24 22.63
CA THR A 835 -27.66 -39.67 22.77
C THR A 835 -26.68 -40.51 21.96
N ARG A 836 -26.42 -41.72 22.44
CA ARG A 836 -25.53 -42.70 21.82
C ARG A 836 -26.32 -43.97 21.51
N LYS A 837 -26.23 -44.48 20.28
CA LYS A 837 -26.78 -45.81 19.93
C LYS A 837 -25.85 -46.91 20.46
N THR A 838 -26.41 -47.89 21.16
CA THR A 838 -25.70 -49.10 21.61
C THR A 838 -25.56 -50.12 20.47
N LYS A 839 -24.75 -51.18 20.67
CA LYS A 839 -24.65 -52.31 19.72
C LYS A 839 -26.00 -52.96 19.40
N GLY A 840 -26.98 -52.87 20.30
CA GLY A 840 -28.35 -53.35 20.08
C GLY A 840 -29.30 -52.33 19.42
N GLY A 841 -28.79 -51.18 18.94
CA GLY A 841 -29.59 -50.14 18.29
C GLY A 841 -30.37 -49.22 19.24
N ILE A 842 -30.36 -49.50 20.56
CA ILE A 842 -31.06 -48.70 21.58
C ILE A 842 -30.31 -47.38 21.78
N SER A 843 -31.04 -46.26 21.71
CA SER A 843 -30.53 -44.93 22.00
C SER A 843 -30.55 -44.65 23.50
N GLN A 844 -29.39 -44.35 24.08
CA GLN A 844 -29.22 -44.02 25.50
C GLN A 844 -28.67 -42.59 25.65
N PRO A 845 -29.11 -41.81 26.66
CA PRO A 845 -28.52 -40.52 26.96
C PRO A 845 -27.02 -40.63 27.29
N VAL A 846 -26.27 -39.59 26.95
CA VAL A 846 -24.85 -39.46 27.37
C VAL A 846 -24.79 -38.64 28.66
N ASP A 847 -23.80 -38.88 29.51
CA ASP A 847 -23.60 -38.06 30.71
C ASP A 847 -22.99 -36.70 30.32
N GLN A 848 -23.47 -35.61 30.94
CA GLN A 848 -22.98 -34.24 30.67
C GLN A 848 -21.46 -34.13 30.80
N ASN A 849 -20.87 -34.78 31.81
CA ASN A 849 -19.44 -34.71 32.12
C ASN A 849 -18.50 -35.34 31.07
N GLN A 850 -19.04 -35.97 30.02
CA GLN A 850 -18.26 -36.48 28.90
C GLN A 850 -17.94 -35.39 27.86
N PHE A 851 -18.57 -34.23 27.97
CA PHE A 851 -18.32 -33.08 27.11
C PHE A 851 -18.11 -31.81 27.94
N GLN A 852 -17.29 -30.92 27.41
CA GLN A 852 -17.20 -29.53 27.85
C GLN A 852 -18.14 -28.69 26.98
N PHE A 853 -18.96 -27.87 27.62
CA PHE A 853 -19.87 -26.93 26.97
C PHE A 853 -19.33 -25.52 27.15
N ILE A 854 -18.89 -24.89 26.07
CA ILE A 854 -18.32 -23.55 26.07
C ILE A 854 -19.37 -22.63 25.44
N PRO A 855 -19.94 -21.66 26.18
CA PRO A 855 -20.99 -20.78 25.65
C PRO A 855 -20.45 -19.92 24.50
N ILE A 856 -21.28 -19.73 23.48
CA ILE A 856 -21.08 -18.78 22.38
C ILE A 856 -22.03 -17.62 22.62
N THR A 857 -21.48 -16.41 22.64
CA THR A 857 -22.26 -15.17 22.75
C THR A 857 -22.15 -14.36 21.46
N GLN A 858 -23.22 -13.63 21.12
CA GLN A 858 -23.24 -12.72 19.99
C GLN A 858 -23.98 -11.43 20.33
N ASP A 859 -23.64 -10.37 19.62
CA ASP A 859 -24.38 -9.12 19.66
C ASP A 859 -25.64 -9.25 18.78
N VAL A 860 -26.80 -8.88 19.31
CA VAL A 860 -28.08 -9.01 18.60
C VAL A 860 -28.75 -7.65 18.41
N PRO A 861 -29.45 -7.41 17.26
CA PRO A 861 -30.08 -6.12 16.99
C PRO A 861 -31.11 -5.73 18.06
N THR A 862 -31.02 -4.50 18.59
CA THR A 862 -32.00 -4.00 19.58
C THR A 862 -33.39 -3.82 19.00
N ALA A 863 -33.51 -3.64 17.67
CA ALA A 863 -34.81 -3.58 17.01
C ALA A 863 -35.61 -4.88 17.17
N LEU A 864 -34.93 -6.02 17.29
CA LEU A 864 -35.56 -7.33 17.50
C LEU A 864 -35.56 -7.73 18.97
N TRP A 865 -34.38 -7.74 19.60
CA TRP A 865 -34.14 -8.36 20.89
C TRP A 865 -33.91 -7.35 22.02
N GLY A 866 -34.00 -6.05 21.74
CA GLY A 866 -33.92 -5.02 22.77
C GLY A 866 -35.06 -5.13 23.79
N ASP A 867 -34.84 -4.58 24.98
CA ASP A 867 -35.92 -4.42 25.95
C ASP A 867 -37.04 -3.53 25.37
N ALA A 868 -38.29 -3.93 25.57
CA ALA A 868 -39.43 -3.27 24.97
C ALA A 868 -39.72 -1.92 25.66
N LYS A 869 -39.44 -0.83 24.94
CA LYS A 869 -39.85 0.52 25.32
C LYS A 869 -41.32 0.72 24.92
N VAL A 870 -42.26 0.59 25.86
CA VAL A 870 -43.70 0.72 25.59
C VAL A 870 -44.36 1.81 26.44
N LYS A 871 -45.38 2.45 25.89
CA LYS A 871 -46.22 3.46 26.55
C LYS A 871 -47.70 3.10 26.36
N VAL A 872 -48.48 3.19 27.43
CA VAL A 872 -49.94 3.08 27.35
C VAL A 872 -50.51 4.43 26.95
N VAL A 873 -51.29 4.45 25.87
CA VAL A 873 -51.99 5.64 25.38
C VAL A 873 -53.48 5.35 25.22
N LYS A 874 -54.32 6.39 25.36
CA LYS A 874 -55.76 6.27 25.12
C LYS A 874 -56.06 6.48 23.65
N VAL A 875 -56.46 5.43 22.95
CA VAL A 875 -56.93 5.48 21.56
C VAL A 875 -58.43 5.25 21.56
N LYS A 876 -59.20 6.23 21.07
CA LYS A 876 -60.68 6.20 21.05
C LYS A 876 -61.30 5.84 22.42
N GLY A 877 -60.69 6.36 23.50
CA GLY A 877 -61.16 6.16 24.88
C GLY A 877 -60.78 4.83 25.54
N LYS A 878 -60.05 3.94 24.85
CA LYS A 878 -59.53 2.68 25.39
C LYS A 878 -58.03 2.74 25.60
N ASP A 879 -57.54 2.13 26.67
CA ASP A 879 -56.10 1.98 26.90
C ASP A 879 -55.53 1.00 25.87
N SER A 880 -54.41 1.39 25.26
CA SER A 880 -53.75 0.60 24.24
C SER A 880 -52.23 0.76 24.38
N GLU A 881 -51.51 -0.36 24.40
CA GLU A 881 -50.06 -0.38 24.52
C GLU A 881 -49.41 -0.05 23.17
N ARG A 882 -48.35 0.75 23.20
CA ARG A 882 -47.66 1.25 22.01
C ARG A 882 -46.16 1.22 22.17
N ILE A 883 -45.45 0.85 21.11
CA ILE A 883 -43.98 0.80 21.11
C ILE A 883 -43.40 2.20 20.87
N LEU A 884 -42.41 2.59 21.67
CA LEU A 884 -41.64 3.82 21.46
C LEU A 884 -40.63 3.64 20.34
N LEU A 885 -40.51 4.69 19.53
CA LEU A 885 -39.69 4.72 18.33
C LEU A 885 -38.20 4.67 18.67
N PRO A 886 -37.38 4.07 17.78
CA PRO A 886 -35.94 4.23 17.86
C PRO A 886 -35.56 5.65 17.48
N GLU A 887 -34.65 6.25 18.24
CA GLU A 887 -33.97 7.49 17.83
C GLU A 887 -32.84 7.16 16.85
N ALA A 888 -32.40 8.14 16.06
CA ALA A 888 -31.31 7.93 15.09
C ALA A 888 -30.04 7.35 15.73
N ASN A 889 -29.77 7.70 16.99
CA ASN A 889 -28.58 7.31 17.74
C ASN A 889 -28.89 6.40 18.95
N ASP A 890 -30.03 5.70 18.95
CA ASP A 890 -30.37 4.69 19.98
C ASP A 890 -29.31 3.56 19.98
N GLN A 891 -29.20 2.83 21.10
CA GLN A 891 -28.31 1.67 21.19
C GLN A 891 -28.65 0.64 20.09
N GLN A 892 -27.65 0.26 19.30
CA GLN A 892 -27.85 -0.57 18.10
C GLN A 892 -27.94 -2.07 18.41
N PHE A 893 -27.17 -2.53 19.41
CA PHE A 893 -27.03 -3.94 19.77
C PHE A 893 -27.23 -4.18 21.26
N VAL A 894 -27.92 -5.28 21.59
CA VAL A 894 -27.79 -5.92 22.89
C VAL A 894 -26.54 -6.78 22.84
N LYS A 895 -25.55 -6.44 23.66
CA LYS A 895 -24.24 -7.10 23.60
C LYS A 895 -24.21 -8.41 24.35
N ASN A 896 -23.36 -9.34 23.90
CA ASN A 896 -22.99 -10.57 24.60
C ASN A 896 -24.18 -11.49 24.95
N THR A 897 -25.20 -11.60 24.10
CA THR A 897 -26.33 -12.52 24.36
C THR A 897 -25.95 -13.97 24.02
N LEU A 898 -26.43 -14.95 24.80
CA LEU A 898 -26.14 -16.37 24.54
C LEU A 898 -26.83 -16.82 23.26
N SER A 899 -26.04 -17.26 22.29
CA SER A 899 -26.52 -17.74 20.99
C SER A 899 -26.25 -19.22 20.75
N GLY A 900 -25.41 -19.87 21.55
CA GLY A 900 -25.05 -21.25 21.28
C GLY A 900 -24.00 -21.82 22.22
N PHE A 901 -23.47 -22.99 21.86
CA PHE A 901 -22.39 -23.67 22.56
C PHE A 901 -21.42 -24.32 21.57
N ARG A 902 -20.12 -24.22 21.86
CA ARG A 902 -19.11 -25.17 21.39
C ARG A 902 -19.08 -26.35 22.35
N ILE A 903 -19.23 -27.55 21.80
CA ILE A 903 -19.26 -28.80 22.55
C ILE A 903 -18.05 -29.62 22.12
N VAL A 904 -17.11 -29.81 23.04
CA VAL A 904 -15.89 -30.59 22.82
C VAL A 904 -15.83 -31.76 23.80
N PRO A 905 -15.23 -32.91 23.42
CA PRO A 905 -15.02 -34.01 24.34
C PRO A 905 -14.27 -33.56 25.60
N GLN A 906 -14.76 -33.96 26.76
CA GLN A 906 -14.04 -33.73 28.01
C GLN A 906 -12.78 -34.58 27.98
N ILE A 907 -11.61 -33.94 27.93
CA ILE A 907 -10.33 -34.63 28.11
C ILE A 907 -10.30 -35.16 29.54
N LYS A 908 -10.56 -36.45 29.71
CA LYS A 908 -10.32 -37.10 31.01
C LYS A 908 -8.84 -36.95 31.30
N LYS A 909 -8.51 -36.38 32.46
CA LYS A 909 -7.15 -36.34 33.00
C LYS A 909 -6.52 -37.70 32.72
N ASP A 910 -5.38 -37.68 32.04
CA ASP A 910 -4.75 -38.88 31.50
C ASP A 910 -4.60 -39.91 32.62
N VAL A 911 -5.47 -40.93 32.61
CA VAL A 911 -5.34 -42.07 33.55
C VAL A 911 -4.12 -42.92 33.16
N CYS A 912 -3.49 -42.60 32.02
CA CYS A 912 -2.22 -43.12 31.54
C CYS A 912 -1.06 -42.12 31.75
N SER A 913 -1.09 -41.29 32.81
CA SER A 913 0.19 -40.88 33.38
C SER A 913 0.90 -42.16 33.79
N THR A 914 1.91 -42.58 33.02
CA THR A 914 2.86 -43.58 33.52
C THR A 914 3.34 -43.05 34.86
N ASN A 915 3.10 -43.81 35.93
CA ASN A 915 3.74 -43.51 37.21
C ASN A 915 5.24 -43.38 36.92
N SER A 916 5.90 -42.38 37.51
CA SER A 916 7.35 -42.27 37.41
C SER A 916 7.94 -43.59 37.89
N ILE A 917 8.45 -44.40 36.97
CA ILE A 917 9.18 -45.61 37.32
C ILE A 917 10.55 -45.10 37.74
N ASP A 918 10.86 -45.21 39.03
CA ASP A 918 12.22 -44.97 39.51
C ASP A 918 13.18 -45.78 38.65
N VAL A 919 14.12 -45.12 37.98
CA VAL A 919 15.05 -45.75 37.04
C VAL A 919 15.87 -46.84 37.73
N LYS A 920 16.02 -46.78 39.07
CA LYS A 920 16.58 -47.89 39.88
C LYS A 920 15.78 -49.20 39.78
N LYS A 921 14.47 -49.14 39.57
CA LYS A 921 13.61 -50.33 39.36
C LYS A 921 13.72 -50.93 37.96
N LEU A 922 14.27 -50.17 37.01
CA LEU A 922 14.57 -50.62 35.64
C LEU A 922 16.05 -50.98 35.48
N GLN A 923 16.83 -50.87 36.55
CA GLN A 923 18.23 -51.27 36.58
C GLN A 923 18.28 -52.79 36.40
N HIS A 924 19.05 -53.25 35.42
CA HIS A 924 19.15 -54.64 35.04
C HIS A 924 19.61 -55.50 36.24
N ASP A 925 18.66 -56.20 36.85
CA ASP A 925 18.92 -57.17 37.90
C ASP A 925 19.14 -58.55 37.27
N THR A 926 20.30 -59.16 37.51
CA THR A 926 20.63 -60.52 37.05
C THR A 926 19.96 -61.62 37.90
N THR A 927 19.18 -61.25 38.92
CA THR A 927 18.52 -62.21 39.79
C THR A 927 17.38 -62.91 39.03
N ARG A 928 17.60 -64.19 38.70
CA ARG A 928 16.64 -65.03 38.00
C ARG A 928 15.36 -65.16 38.83
N ILE A 929 14.27 -64.55 38.38
CA ILE A 929 12.95 -64.78 38.97
C ILE A 929 12.44 -66.11 38.41
N ASN A 930 12.48 -67.16 39.23
CA ASN A 930 11.96 -68.47 38.86
C ASN A 930 10.42 -68.43 38.77
N ASP A 931 9.86 -69.10 37.77
CA ASP A 931 8.42 -69.38 37.62
C ASP A 931 7.47 -68.17 37.38
N VAL A 932 7.97 -67.04 36.85
CA VAL A 932 7.11 -65.86 36.52
C VAL A 932 6.14 -66.13 35.38
N TYR A 933 6.48 -67.05 34.48
CA TYR A 933 5.70 -67.33 33.28
C TYR A 933 5.32 -68.80 33.24
N ALA A 934 4.02 -69.07 33.28
CA ALA A 934 3.46 -70.37 32.92
C ALA A 934 3.49 -70.49 31.38
N TRP A 935 4.65 -70.87 30.85
CA TRP A 935 4.77 -71.14 29.41
C TRP A 935 3.90 -72.36 29.06
N GLN A 936 2.79 -72.12 28.37
CA GLN A 936 2.15 -73.20 27.62
C GLN A 936 3.14 -73.64 26.54
N LYS A 937 3.48 -74.94 26.53
CA LYS A 937 4.20 -75.55 25.42
C LYS A 937 3.31 -75.42 24.18
N THR A 938 3.56 -74.40 23.37
CA THR A 938 3.05 -74.35 22.01
C THR A 938 3.69 -75.51 21.25
N THR A 939 2.90 -76.20 20.44
CA THR A 939 3.40 -77.21 19.51
C THR A 939 4.57 -76.61 18.74
N ALA A 940 5.71 -77.30 18.70
CA ALA A 940 6.86 -76.81 17.94
C ALA A 940 6.42 -76.53 16.50
N PHE A 941 6.84 -75.39 15.95
CA PHE A 941 6.55 -75.05 14.56
C PHE A 941 7.08 -76.15 13.66
N SER A 942 6.17 -76.97 13.13
CA SER A 942 6.49 -77.95 12.08
C SER A 942 6.44 -77.22 10.75
N GLY A 943 7.55 -77.25 10.00
CA GLY A 943 7.58 -76.74 8.63
C GLY A 943 6.53 -77.47 7.80
N VAL A 944 5.69 -76.71 7.09
CA VAL A 944 4.49 -77.24 6.40
C VAL A 944 4.84 -78.18 5.25
N SER A 945 6.06 -78.09 4.70
CA SER A 945 6.72 -79.11 3.88
C SER A 945 8.09 -78.55 3.45
N THR A 946 9.09 -79.40 3.24
CA THR A 946 10.31 -79.01 2.50
C THR A 946 10.08 -79.01 0.99
N ASP A 947 9.00 -79.65 0.52
CA ASP A 947 8.57 -79.59 -0.87
C ASP A 947 7.94 -78.23 -1.18
N ASN A 948 8.49 -77.57 -2.20
CA ASN A 948 8.13 -76.21 -2.58
C ASN A 948 6.70 -76.13 -3.12
N GLN A 949 6.22 -77.19 -3.77
CA GLN A 949 4.87 -77.24 -4.34
C GLN A 949 3.81 -77.41 -3.25
N ALA A 950 4.04 -78.29 -2.27
CA ALA A 950 3.18 -78.43 -1.09
C ALA A 950 3.11 -77.15 -0.24
N ARG A 951 4.23 -76.45 -0.04
CA ARG A 951 4.27 -75.15 0.68
C ARG A 951 3.49 -74.07 -0.05
N THR A 952 3.68 -73.96 -1.38
CA THR A 952 2.94 -73.03 -2.25
C THR A 952 1.43 -73.26 -2.14
N THR A 953 1.02 -74.53 -2.19
CA THR A 953 -0.38 -74.94 -2.09
C THR A 953 -0.97 -74.57 -0.74
N ALA A 954 -0.24 -74.77 0.36
CA ALA A 954 -0.69 -74.41 1.70
C ALA A 954 -0.85 -72.90 1.91
N ILE A 955 0.06 -72.08 1.36
CA ILE A 955 -0.02 -70.61 1.44
C ILE A 955 -1.23 -70.10 0.63
N ASN A 956 -1.43 -70.61 -0.58
CA ASN A 956 -2.59 -70.27 -1.40
C ASN A 956 -3.91 -70.68 -0.72
N ASN A 957 -3.95 -71.87 -0.13
CA ASN A 957 -5.11 -72.36 0.62
C ASN A 957 -5.43 -71.56 1.89
N ASN A 958 -4.59 -70.61 2.32
CA ASN A 958 -4.80 -69.80 3.50
C ASN A 958 -5.00 -68.31 3.18
N ILE A 959 -4.20 -67.71 2.29
CA ILE A 959 -4.25 -66.27 1.97
C ILE A 959 -5.46 -65.90 1.10
N VAL A 960 -5.80 -66.76 0.14
CA VAL A 960 -6.93 -66.57 -0.80
C VAL A 960 -8.08 -67.55 -0.55
N SER A 961 -8.04 -68.29 0.56
CA SER A 961 -9.16 -69.13 0.98
C SER A 961 -10.41 -68.28 1.13
N THR A 962 -11.56 -68.80 0.68
CA THR A 962 -12.84 -68.10 0.76
C THR A 962 -13.18 -67.69 2.20
N ASN A 963 -12.83 -68.52 3.19
CA ASN A 963 -13.06 -68.22 4.60
C ASN A 963 -12.19 -67.05 5.10
N THR A 964 -10.90 -67.05 4.77
CA THR A 964 -9.98 -65.97 5.13
C THR A 964 -10.35 -64.67 4.43
N GLN A 965 -10.71 -64.76 3.14
CA GLN A 965 -11.16 -63.62 2.35
C GLN A 965 -12.44 -63.02 2.92
N ASN A 966 -13.44 -63.83 3.28
CA ASN A 966 -14.68 -63.34 3.88
C ASN A 966 -14.43 -62.67 5.24
N LYS A 967 -13.60 -63.26 6.11
CA LYS A 967 -13.24 -62.65 7.41
C LYS A 967 -12.51 -61.33 7.24
N ARG A 968 -11.55 -61.25 6.31
CA ARG A 968 -10.82 -60.02 5.98
C ARG A 968 -11.76 -58.95 5.42
N ASN A 969 -12.61 -59.32 4.46
CA ASN A 969 -13.56 -58.42 3.83
C ASN A 969 -14.54 -57.83 4.85
N ASN A 970 -15.08 -58.66 5.75
CA ASN A 970 -15.95 -58.20 6.83
C ASN A 970 -15.23 -57.22 7.78
N LEU A 971 -13.97 -57.50 8.13
CA LEU A 971 -13.18 -56.59 8.95
C LEU A 971 -12.92 -55.25 8.25
N LEU A 972 -12.52 -55.29 6.97
CA LEU A 972 -12.23 -54.09 6.18
C LEU A 972 -13.48 -53.24 5.91
N GLN A 973 -14.61 -53.87 5.60
CA GLN A 973 -15.89 -53.18 5.49
C GLN A 973 -16.31 -52.54 6.82
N SER A 974 -16.08 -53.25 7.95
CA SER A 974 -16.35 -52.69 9.28
C SER A 974 -15.44 -51.51 9.63
N LEU A 975 -14.26 -51.43 9.02
CA LEU A 975 -13.32 -50.31 9.12
C LEU A 975 -13.57 -49.23 8.06
N GLY A 976 -14.59 -49.39 7.21
CA GLY A 976 -15.04 -48.38 6.26
C GLY A 976 -14.32 -48.35 4.90
N PHE A 977 -13.55 -49.40 4.58
CA PHE A 977 -12.89 -49.57 3.28
C PHE A 977 -13.88 -50.05 2.21
N ASN A 978 -13.73 -49.53 0.99
CA ASN A 978 -14.39 -50.07 -0.19
C ASN A 978 -13.54 -51.21 -0.77
N LEU A 979 -14.03 -52.44 -0.66
CA LEU A 979 -13.30 -53.62 -1.10
C LEU A 979 -12.94 -53.62 -2.60
N ALA A 980 -13.72 -52.93 -3.44
CA ALA A 980 -13.48 -52.90 -4.88
C ALA A 980 -12.30 -51.99 -5.26
N ASP A 981 -12.05 -50.95 -4.45
CA ASP A 981 -11.13 -49.86 -4.79
C ASP A 981 -9.88 -49.87 -3.89
N ASP A 982 -10.03 -50.22 -2.60
CA ASP A 982 -8.97 -50.03 -1.59
C ASP A 982 -8.10 -51.27 -1.36
N VAL A 983 -8.62 -52.49 -1.57
CA VAL A 983 -7.88 -53.74 -1.29
C VAL A 983 -8.19 -54.83 -2.32
N LYS A 984 -7.26 -55.05 -3.26
CA LYS A 984 -7.32 -56.19 -4.22
C LYS A 984 -6.20 -57.20 -3.94
N LEU A 985 -6.54 -58.26 -3.22
CA LEU A 985 -5.69 -59.45 -3.08
C LEU A 985 -6.18 -60.52 -4.05
N THR A 986 -5.52 -60.61 -5.21
CA THR A 986 -5.78 -61.64 -6.23
C THR A 986 -4.87 -62.85 -6.04
N ASP A 987 -5.18 -63.96 -6.71
CA ASP A 987 -4.32 -65.14 -6.73
C ASP A 987 -2.89 -64.82 -7.21
N SER A 988 -2.76 -63.86 -8.12
CA SER A 988 -1.46 -63.36 -8.61
C SER A 988 -0.65 -62.66 -7.51
N VAL A 989 -1.31 -61.86 -6.64
CA VAL A 989 -0.65 -61.23 -5.50
C VAL A 989 -0.26 -62.26 -4.45
N ALA A 990 -1.12 -63.25 -4.18
CA ALA A 990 -0.82 -64.35 -3.27
C ALA A 990 0.42 -65.16 -3.71
N ASN A 991 0.54 -65.44 -5.01
CA ASN A 991 1.72 -66.12 -5.59
C ASN A 991 3.02 -65.32 -5.41
N SER A 992 2.96 -63.99 -5.27
CA SER A 992 4.14 -63.16 -5.05
C SER A 992 4.74 -63.33 -3.65
N PHE A 993 3.95 -63.80 -2.67
CA PHE A 993 4.40 -64.09 -1.30
C PHE A 993 5.04 -65.49 -1.14
N VAL A 994 5.10 -66.28 -2.22
CA VAL A 994 5.53 -67.69 -2.19
C VAL A 994 7.02 -67.88 -2.53
N ILE A 995 7.69 -66.84 -3.03
CA ILE A 995 9.11 -66.92 -3.38
C ILE A 995 9.95 -66.74 -2.11
N ALA A 996 10.77 -67.74 -1.75
CA ALA A 996 11.76 -67.59 -0.70
C ALA A 996 12.78 -66.50 -1.12
N PRO A 997 13.15 -65.55 -0.24
CA PRO A 997 14.15 -64.54 -0.58
C PRO A 997 15.47 -65.24 -0.92
N GLN A 998 15.98 -65.02 -2.15
CA GLN A 998 17.32 -65.46 -2.50
C GLN A 998 18.33 -64.56 -1.81
N VAL A 999 18.89 -65.01 -0.69
CA VAL A 999 20.11 -64.42 -0.14
C VAL A 999 21.26 -64.99 -0.97
N LYS A 1000 21.85 -64.18 -1.86
CA LYS A 1000 23.17 -64.48 -2.42
C LYS A 1000 24.18 -64.38 -1.27
N ALA A 1001 24.86 -65.49 -0.98
CA ALA A 1001 26.05 -65.50 -0.14
C ALA A 1001 27.22 -64.82 -0.86
#